data_AF-A0A7W8QZU9-F1
#
_entry.id   AF-A0A7W8QZU9-F1
#
_cell.length_a   1.000
_cell.length_b   1.000
_cell.length_c   1.000
_cell.angle_alpha   90.00
_cell.angle_beta   90.00
_cell.angle_gamma   90.00
#
_symmetry.space_group_name_H-M   'P 1'
#
loop_
_entity.id
_entity.type
_entity.pdbx_description
1 polymer ?
#
loop_
_entity_poly.entity_id
_entity_poly.type
_entity_poly.pdbx_seq_one_letter_code
_entity_poly.pdbx_strand_id
1 'polypeptide(L)'
;MKLKRIIVFFSGIALAFAACTADSGNTSYLYDMGTDSSAVAPGYIAVHPGAMYTEKAGYGWVNKPTGAFDTLAGKWNNDLNRDGVLGKDSLIFMADVPNGTYLLTLTLGNNKENPLNQSVYFNGGLIADSVITPWYRIPIKSVNKQITISNGKAVVKISSNTLIAVQNIEFRPIGRQNISTATGFEQDTTAAKQTGGDFAAKYLKAAYYYDLGAWSRSAKTSGINFTFRMYLAADMLEQIAASENDPLYDKAIYLLAKIHYWLNREDYDPYHDAEAKKYFTILKTKYPDADLIKMYLGEKIPFEVANNVDLKAAPQWAVNQHEAMQRMLKVIYWWVNEKQEANGELGGKYGDDVEILRWWLPAILGADDAIAKKGYMRLADGVWNSGILERGFAKKIDDVEHSAELFRDTHPSMFMIRYGDPEYIERCLISMQNFGKVWTGLTPSGHRHFKSCYLSATAVLEQAPMNVDVPLNARAVLPGLWAAWYNRNPTLIKLFSEWGNAWVADAARATNGKPAGIMPAAIAFANDGIGTYTGKWYDPGLAYDYYKWESLGHINEMHAQLIGMYGLTKNTAFLKPVDFCYDLMLAAKQEKLPKKPEQGSLDWVKQVLLKGGVDKGDSDNPMADVFAMAGQVRHSNKYDQLIAEHGNPYNKYLISKDMKNIHRGFEEVLGSLKYNFPLLTSEVKYTDRVYVPGSDLLFGMYTGHFGSGYEYPSTVATWKNTGPDMGIFVRGGNAVSARISLYNFGVARTVTMQTWLLEPGVYRLTTGTDSNDDGEIDADRTERTLVLKERVNQVQLQVPSKILQAVFIEQLKAGPKTDQAADPALSSRDISVSQDTVTVKVHNVGNVKARNIRVELWNAREKIGMHTIADIEAPNDLNPRFKTVSFKLPAGKTVSELSVKIFTDQPEITTLNNTASYHLNR
;
A
#
# COMPACT_ATOMS: atom_id res chain seq x y z
N MET A 1 12.09 -56.61 -54.61
CA MET A 1 11.30 -57.62 -55.34
C MET A 1 9.83 -57.46 -55.03
N LYS A 2 9.06 -56.96 -56.02
CA LYS A 2 7.69 -57.36 -56.40
C LYS A 2 6.56 -57.33 -55.34
N LEU A 3 5.33 -56.87 -55.59
CA LEU A 3 4.63 -56.17 -56.69
C LEU A 3 3.18 -55.99 -56.12
N LYS A 4 2.63 -54.78 -56.05
CA LYS A 4 1.49 -54.26 -56.85
C LYS A 4 0.18 -55.05 -56.83
N ARG A 5 -0.91 -54.38 -56.38
CA ARG A 5 -2.07 -53.87 -57.18
C ARG A 5 -3.21 -54.89 -57.25
N ILE A 6 -4.50 -54.60 -57.43
CA ILE A 6 -5.41 -53.44 -57.58
C ILE A 6 -6.82 -54.08 -57.62
N ILE A 7 -7.89 -53.33 -57.30
CA ILE A 7 -9.23 -53.26 -57.96
C ILE A 7 -10.04 -52.29 -57.05
N VAL A 8 -10.13 -50.98 -57.33
CA VAL A 8 -11.05 -50.25 -58.25
C VAL A 8 -12.49 -50.71 -58.17
N PHE A 9 -13.39 -49.84 -57.68
CA PHE A 9 -14.65 -49.54 -58.36
C PHE A 9 -15.11 -48.12 -58.01
N PHE A 10 -15.40 -47.35 -59.06
CA PHE A 10 -16.05 -46.04 -59.01
C PHE A 10 -17.39 -46.13 -59.73
N SER A 11 -18.26 -45.21 -59.36
CA SER A 11 -19.44 -44.68 -60.08
C SER A 11 -20.81 -45.28 -59.77
N GLY A 12 -21.76 -44.39 -59.44
CA GLY A 12 -23.12 -44.50 -59.98
C GLY A 12 -24.31 -44.33 -59.04
N ILE A 13 -24.48 -43.13 -58.46
CA ILE A 13 -25.74 -42.38 -58.18
C ILE A 13 -27.09 -43.13 -58.31
N ALA A 14 -27.93 -43.04 -57.26
CA ALA A 14 -29.35 -42.69 -57.37
C ALA A 14 -29.91 -42.15 -56.04
N LEU A 15 -30.56 -40.98 -56.12
CA LEU A 15 -31.26 -40.24 -55.06
C LEU A 15 -32.39 -41.06 -54.42
N ALA A 16 -32.55 -40.90 -53.11
CA ALA A 16 -33.86 -40.97 -52.45
C ALA A 16 -33.97 -39.80 -51.47
N PHE A 17 -34.93 -38.91 -51.74
CA PHE A 17 -35.32 -37.78 -50.93
C PHE A 17 -35.75 -38.24 -49.52
N ALA A 18 -34.96 -37.88 -48.51
CA ALA A 18 -35.44 -37.72 -47.15
C ALA A 18 -35.34 -36.23 -46.85
N ALA A 19 -36.49 -35.57 -46.72
CA ALA A 19 -36.57 -34.20 -46.25
C ALA A 19 -36.01 -34.16 -44.82
N CYS A 20 -34.74 -33.77 -44.69
CA CYS A 20 -34.19 -33.33 -43.41
C CYS A 20 -34.90 -32.04 -43.03
N THR A 21 -35.84 -32.11 -42.10
CA THR A 21 -36.11 -30.98 -41.22
C THR A 21 -34.83 -30.73 -40.44
N ALA A 22 -34.03 -29.78 -40.92
CA ALA A 22 -32.88 -29.26 -40.21
C ALA A 22 -33.35 -28.75 -38.85
N ASP A 23 -32.75 -29.27 -37.80
CA ASP A 23 -32.85 -28.75 -36.44
C ASP A 23 -32.14 -27.37 -36.42
N SER A 24 -32.82 -26.34 -36.93
CA SER A 24 -32.27 -25.02 -37.26
C SER A 24 -32.22 -24.06 -36.07
N GLY A 25 -32.52 -24.54 -34.86
CA GLY A 25 -32.70 -23.70 -33.67
C GLY A 25 -31.46 -23.48 -32.78
N ASN A 26 -30.34 -24.17 -33.04
CA ASN A 26 -29.23 -24.23 -32.07
C ASN A 26 -27.86 -23.73 -32.58
N THR A 27 -27.80 -23.17 -33.79
CA THR A 27 -26.54 -22.67 -34.38
C THR A 27 -26.28 -21.23 -33.97
N SER A 28 -25.05 -20.93 -33.52
CA SER A 28 -24.59 -19.55 -33.28
C SER A 28 -24.12 -18.89 -34.58
N TYR A 29 -24.38 -17.59 -34.75
CA TYR A 29 -23.95 -16.80 -35.90
C TYR A 29 -22.89 -15.79 -35.44
N LEU A 30 -21.63 -16.06 -35.78
CA LEU A 30 -20.47 -15.39 -35.21
C LEU A 30 -19.66 -14.71 -36.31
N TYR A 31 -19.54 -13.38 -36.23
CA TYR A 31 -18.91 -12.56 -37.26
C TYR A 31 -17.71 -11.84 -36.66
N ASP A 32 -16.54 -12.06 -37.27
CA ASP A 32 -15.26 -11.51 -36.87
C ASP A 32 -14.84 -10.42 -37.85
N MET A 33 -14.69 -9.20 -37.34
CA MET A 33 -14.53 -7.99 -38.14
C MET A 33 -13.04 -7.69 -38.27
N GLY A 34 -12.54 -7.56 -39.49
CA GLY A 34 -11.10 -7.33 -39.67
C GLY A 34 -10.69 -6.88 -41.06
N THR A 35 -9.39 -6.91 -41.32
CA THR A 35 -8.84 -6.68 -42.65
C THR A 35 -9.01 -7.92 -43.54
N ASP A 36 -8.82 -7.79 -44.85
CA ASP A 36 -8.84 -8.96 -45.76
C ASP A 36 -7.75 -10.00 -45.41
N SER A 37 -6.72 -9.60 -44.64
CA SER A 37 -5.59 -10.43 -44.21
C SER A 37 -5.60 -10.79 -42.72
N SER A 38 -6.63 -10.36 -41.99
CA SER A 38 -6.78 -10.66 -40.56
C SER A 38 -6.87 -12.17 -40.32
N ALA A 39 -6.28 -12.65 -39.23
CA ALA A 39 -6.59 -14.00 -38.77
C ALA A 39 -8.02 -14.00 -38.25
N VAL A 40 -8.72 -15.11 -38.44
CA VAL A 40 -10.13 -15.25 -38.06
C VAL A 40 -10.21 -16.15 -36.84
N ALA A 41 -10.90 -15.69 -35.80
CA ALA A 41 -11.15 -16.47 -34.61
C ALA A 41 -11.81 -17.82 -34.95
N PRO A 42 -11.35 -18.95 -34.35
CA PRO A 42 -11.92 -20.25 -34.64
C PRO A 42 -13.44 -20.30 -34.44
N GLY A 43 -14.18 -20.70 -35.47
CA GLY A 43 -15.65 -20.78 -35.46
C GLY A 43 -16.37 -19.50 -35.89
N TYR A 44 -15.64 -18.44 -36.24
CA TYR A 44 -16.20 -17.18 -36.73
C TYR A 44 -16.11 -17.06 -38.26
N ILE A 45 -16.99 -16.23 -38.82
CA ILE A 45 -17.01 -15.86 -40.22
C ILE A 45 -16.35 -14.49 -40.38
N ALA A 46 -15.35 -14.40 -41.26
CA ALA A 46 -14.66 -13.14 -41.54
C ALA A 46 -15.58 -12.12 -42.21
N VAL A 47 -15.55 -10.88 -41.71
CA VAL A 47 -16.29 -9.74 -42.26
C VAL A 47 -15.33 -8.57 -42.42
N HIS A 48 -14.88 -8.39 -43.65
CA HIS A 48 -13.97 -7.32 -44.03
C HIS A 48 -14.74 -6.11 -44.62
N PRO A 49 -14.12 -4.93 -44.80
CA PRO A 49 -14.83 -3.74 -45.32
C PRO A 49 -15.49 -3.92 -46.69
N GLY A 50 -15.05 -4.90 -47.48
CA GLY A 50 -15.64 -5.25 -48.78
C GLY A 50 -16.83 -6.21 -48.71
N ALA A 51 -17.10 -6.82 -47.55
CA ALA A 51 -18.18 -7.78 -47.34
C ALA A 51 -19.55 -7.09 -47.27
N MET A 52 -20.05 -6.60 -48.40
CA MET A 52 -21.38 -5.98 -48.50
C MET A 52 -22.49 -7.03 -48.45
N TYR A 53 -23.61 -6.70 -47.82
CA TYR A 53 -24.75 -7.61 -47.75
C TYR A 53 -25.33 -7.89 -49.14
N THR A 54 -25.58 -9.17 -49.41
CA THR A 54 -26.41 -9.64 -50.54
C THR A 54 -27.26 -10.81 -50.06
N GLU A 55 -28.44 -11.02 -50.65
CA GLU A 55 -29.30 -12.16 -50.31
C GLU A 55 -28.60 -13.52 -50.50
N LYS A 56 -27.62 -13.59 -51.42
CA LYS A 56 -26.83 -14.80 -51.65
C LYS A 56 -25.81 -15.07 -50.53
N ALA A 57 -25.18 -14.02 -50.03
CA ALA A 57 -24.19 -14.15 -48.95
C ALA A 57 -24.86 -14.34 -47.58
N GLY A 58 -26.05 -13.77 -47.39
CA GLY A 58 -26.82 -13.86 -46.15
C GLY A 58 -26.23 -13.08 -44.98
N TYR A 59 -25.14 -12.33 -45.17
CA TYR A 59 -24.58 -11.40 -44.19
C TYR A 59 -23.74 -10.32 -44.89
N GLY A 60 -23.49 -9.21 -44.19
CA GLY A 60 -22.56 -8.17 -44.63
C GLY A 60 -22.97 -6.75 -44.23
N TRP A 61 -22.16 -5.77 -44.65
CA TRP A 61 -22.41 -4.36 -44.44
C TRP A 61 -23.47 -3.82 -45.40
N VAL A 62 -24.39 -2.99 -44.89
CA VAL A 62 -25.38 -2.25 -45.69
C VAL A 62 -24.79 -0.95 -46.21
N ASN A 63 -23.90 -0.30 -45.45
CA ASN A 63 -23.13 0.85 -45.88
C ASN A 63 -21.63 0.57 -45.74
N LYS A 64 -20.83 1.10 -46.69
CA LYS A 64 -19.40 0.80 -46.78
C LYS A 64 -18.65 1.32 -45.54
N PRO A 65 -17.93 0.46 -44.80
CA PRO A 65 -17.06 0.93 -43.73
C PRO A 65 -15.94 1.84 -44.24
N THR A 66 -15.47 2.74 -43.37
CA THR A 66 -14.43 3.73 -43.70
C THR A 66 -13.01 3.17 -43.63
N GLY A 67 -12.81 2.05 -42.94
CA GLY A 67 -11.52 1.37 -42.83
C GLY A 67 -11.60 0.11 -41.99
N ALA A 68 -10.46 -0.52 -41.74
CA ALA A 68 -10.28 -1.61 -40.79
C ALA A 68 -8.89 -1.50 -40.14
N PHE A 69 -8.67 -2.24 -39.06
CA PHE A 69 -7.38 -2.36 -38.39
C PHE A 69 -7.10 -3.82 -38.06
N ASP A 70 -5.82 -4.17 -38.02
CA ASP A 70 -5.29 -5.38 -37.39
C ASP A 70 -4.01 -4.96 -36.66
N THR A 71 -3.96 -5.16 -35.35
CA THR A 71 -2.79 -4.79 -34.56
C THR A 71 -2.36 -5.90 -33.62
N LEU A 72 -1.10 -6.26 -33.75
CA LEU A 72 -0.42 -7.14 -32.80
C LEU A 72 0.11 -6.36 -31.57
N ALA A 73 -0.08 -5.04 -31.53
CA ALA A 73 0.25 -4.23 -30.36
C ALA A 73 -0.83 -4.43 -29.27
N GLY A 74 -0.44 -5.11 -28.18
CA GLY A 74 -1.29 -5.38 -27.03
C GLY A 74 -1.12 -6.82 -26.55
N LYS A 75 -0.70 -7.02 -25.29
CA LYS A 75 -0.42 -8.36 -24.74
C LYS A 75 -1.67 -9.20 -24.46
N TRP A 76 -2.85 -8.64 -24.67
CA TRP A 76 -4.18 -9.27 -24.47
C TRP A 76 -4.89 -9.55 -25.80
N ASN A 77 -4.24 -9.25 -26.92
CA ASN A 77 -4.81 -9.46 -28.24
C ASN A 77 -4.84 -10.96 -28.58
N ASN A 78 -5.99 -11.42 -29.04
CA ASN A 78 -6.23 -12.70 -29.68
C ASN A 78 -6.85 -12.45 -31.06
N ASP A 79 -7.13 -13.52 -31.81
CA ASP A 79 -7.68 -13.40 -33.16
C ASP A 79 -9.07 -12.75 -33.23
N LEU A 80 -9.74 -12.45 -32.11
CA LEU A 80 -11.07 -11.83 -32.07
C LEU A 80 -11.06 -10.35 -31.65
N ASN A 81 -10.00 -9.88 -30.97
CA ASN A 81 -9.94 -8.52 -30.40
C ASN A 81 -8.71 -7.71 -30.81
N ARG A 82 -7.87 -8.27 -31.69
CA ARG A 82 -6.70 -7.59 -32.27
C ARG A 82 -7.07 -6.67 -33.43
N ASP A 83 -8.18 -6.97 -34.11
CA ASP A 83 -8.68 -6.36 -35.34
C ASP A 83 -10.11 -5.87 -35.20
N GLY A 84 -10.54 -5.12 -36.21
CA GLY A 84 -11.87 -4.56 -36.27
C GLY A 84 -12.09 -3.71 -37.51
N VAL A 85 -13.34 -3.31 -37.71
CA VAL A 85 -13.78 -2.43 -38.80
C VAL A 85 -14.14 -1.04 -38.25
N LEU A 86 -13.86 0.00 -39.02
CA LEU A 86 -14.03 1.41 -38.66
C LEU A 86 -15.14 2.08 -39.48
N GLY A 87 -15.97 2.90 -38.82
CA GLY A 87 -17.04 3.68 -39.45
C GLY A 87 -17.09 5.14 -38.99
N LYS A 88 -17.85 5.97 -39.70
CA LYS A 88 -18.21 7.35 -39.31
C LYS A 88 -19.72 7.52 -39.40
N ASP A 89 -20.29 8.34 -38.53
CA ASP A 89 -21.73 8.64 -38.38
C ASP A 89 -22.59 7.41 -38.03
N SER A 90 -22.64 6.43 -38.94
CA SER A 90 -23.26 5.13 -38.69
C SER A 90 -22.59 3.99 -39.47
N LEU A 91 -22.64 2.80 -38.89
CA LEU A 91 -22.21 1.54 -39.49
C LEU A 91 -23.34 0.52 -39.34
N ILE A 92 -23.79 -0.09 -40.43
CA ILE A 92 -24.97 -0.96 -40.46
C ILE A 92 -24.57 -2.33 -40.97
N PHE A 93 -24.72 -3.36 -40.13
CA PHE A 93 -24.50 -4.76 -40.45
C PHE A 93 -25.84 -5.49 -40.51
N MET A 94 -26.01 -6.35 -41.50
CA MET A 94 -27.20 -7.19 -41.64
C MET A 94 -26.80 -8.66 -41.80
N ALA A 95 -27.56 -9.56 -41.16
CA ALA A 95 -27.41 -11.00 -41.29
C ALA A 95 -28.76 -11.70 -41.34
N ASP A 96 -28.86 -12.74 -42.16
CA ASP A 96 -30.01 -13.63 -42.25
C ASP A 96 -29.90 -14.68 -41.12
N VAL A 97 -30.61 -14.41 -40.03
CA VAL A 97 -30.61 -15.22 -38.80
C VAL A 97 -32.06 -15.70 -38.56
N PRO A 98 -32.30 -17.00 -38.34
CA PRO A 98 -33.63 -17.54 -38.12
C PRO A 98 -34.41 -16.85 -37.00
N ASN A 99 -35.72 -17.00 -37.03
CA ASN A 99 -36.56 -16.50 -35.95
C ASN A 99 -36.26 -17.22 -34.64
N GLY A 100 -36.11 -16.44 -33.57
CA GLY A 100 -35.74 -16.98 -32.27
C GLY A 100 -35.29 -15.89 -31.31
N THR A 101 -34.97 -16.31 -30.09
CA THR A 101 -34.39 -15.47 -29.06
C THR A 101 -32.89 -15.71 -29.02
N TYR A 102 -32.12 -14.62 -29.08
CA TYR A 102 -30.67 -14.67 -29.13
C TYR A 102 -30.09 -13.73 -28.07
N LEU A 103 -28.91 -14.09 -27.54
CA LEU A 103 -28.00 -13.10 -26.97
C LEU A 103 -27.23 -12.47 -28.13
N LEU A 104 -27.43 -11.17 -28.30
CA LEU A 104 -26.62 -10.34 -29.17
C LEU A 104 -25.44 -9.80 -28.37
N THR A 105 -24.22 -10.13 -28.80
CA THR A 105 -22.97 -9.58 -28.27
C THR A 105 -22.22 -8.82 -29.36
N LEU A 106 -21.78 -7.60 -29.06
CA LEU A 106 -20.89 -6.83 -29.94
C LEU A 106 -19.73 -6.29 -29.14
N THR A 107 -18.49 -6.57 -29.54
CA THR A 107 -17.32 -5.92 -28.96
C THR A 107 -17.01 -4.63 -29.73
N LEU A 108 -17.11 -3.51 -29.03
CA LEU A 108 -16.80 -2.18 -29.55
C LEU A 108 -15.45 -1.70 -29.04
N GLY A 109 -14.83 -0.79 -29.80
CA GLY A 109 -13.55 -0.17 -29.46
C GLY A 109 -12.45 -0.50 -30.44
N ASN A 110 -11.32 0.18 -30.27
CA ASN A 110 -10.11 -0.09 -31.02
C ASN A 110 -8.92 -0.06 -30.07
N ASN A 111 -7.79 -0.58 -30.52
CA ASN A 111 -6.57 -0.66 -29.72
C ASN A 111 -5.80 0.69 -29.64
N LYS A 112 -6.52 1.83 -29.66
CA LYS A 112 -5.98 3.18 -29.47
C LYS A 112 -6.59 3.82 -28.23
N GLU A 113 -5.88 4.78 -27.65
CA GLU A 113 -6.28 5.44 -26.39
C GLU A 113 -7.35 6.54 -26.58
N ASN A 114 -7.78 6.82 -27.82
CA ASN A 114 -8.74 7.88 -28.09
C ASN A 114 -10.16 7.44 -27.70
N PRO A 115 -10.87 8.21 -26.86
CA PRO A 115 -12.21 7.86 -26.43
C PRO A 115 -13.20 7.91 -27.59
N LEU A 116 -13.97 6.84 -27.73
CA LEU A 116 -15.11 6.69 -28.63
C LEU A 116 -16.39 6.59 -27.79
N ASN A 117 -17.46 7.24 -28.22
CA ASN A 117 -18.78 7.08 -27.63
C ASN A 117 -19.75 6.61 -28.70
N GLN A 118 -20.27 5.39 -28.53
CA GLN A 118 -21.00 4.67 -29.57
C GLN A 118 -22.38 4.26 -29.04
N SER A 119 -23.40 4.36 -29.88
CA SER A 119 -24.74 3.84 -29.59
C SER A 119 -25.03 2.65 -30.49
N VAL A 120 -25.71 1.64 -29.95
CA VAL A 120 -26.06 0.41 -30.67
C VAL A 120 -27.58 0.29 -30.75
N TYR A 121 -28.04 0.01 -31.96
CA TYR A 121 -29.43 -0.24 -32.29
C TYR A 121 -29.57 -1.64 -32.88
N PHE A 122 -30.65 -2.32 -32.51
CA PHE A 122 -31.05 -3.58 -33.11
C PHE A 122 -32.44 -3.45 -33.72
N ASN A 123 -32.58 -3.77 -35.02
CA ASN A 123 -33.81 -3.63 -35.79
C ASN A 123 -34.52 -2.26 -35.60
N GLY A 124 -33.74 -1.19 -35.49
CA GLY A 124 -34.20 0.19 -35.31
C GLY A 124 -34.44 0.61 -33.85
N GLY A 125 -34.51 -0.33 -32.90
CA GLY A 125 -34.62 -0.02 -31.47
C GLY A 125 -33.26 0.22 -30.83
N LEU A 126 -33.15 1.25 -29.99
CA LEU A 126 -31.93 1.53 -29.22
C LEU A 126 -31.73 0.46 -28.14
N ILE A 127 -30.56 -0.20 -28.13
CA ILE A 127 -30.22 -1.23 -27.14
C ILE A 127 -29.05 -0.83 -26.23
N ALA A 128 -28.20 0.10 -26.66
CA ALA A 128 -27.19 0.76 -25.83
C ALA A 128 -27.01 2.21 -26.33
N ASP A 129 -27.14 3.18 -25.44
CA ASP A 129 -27.13 4.61 -25.78
C ASP A 129 -25.74 5.25 -25.74
N SER A 130 -24.90 4.86 -24.78
CA SER A 130 -23.55 5.38 -24.61
C SER A 130 -22.57 4.28 -24.21
N VAL A 131 -21.83 3.76 -25.19
CA VAL A 131 -20.75 2.79 -24.99
C VAL A 131 -19.42 3.51 -25.18
N ILE A 132 -18.75 3.78 -24.06
CA ILE A 132 -17.48 4.49 -24.02
C ILE A 132 -16.31 3.50 -24.08
N THR A 133 -15.41 3.69 -25.05
CA THR A 133 -14.17 2.90 -25.17
C THR A 133 -12.96 3.83 -25.34
N PRO A 134 -11.82 3.64 -24.65
CA PRO A 134 -11.55 2.56 -23.69
C PRO A 134 -12.52 2.58 -22.51
N TRP A 135 -12.97 1.40 -22.08
CA TRP A 135 -13.75 1.24 -20.86
C TRP A 135 -12.76 1.13 -19.71
N TYR A 136 -12.59 2.24 -19.00
CA TYR A 136 -11.53 2.43 -18.01
C TYR A 136 -10.16 2.11 -18.60
N ARG A 137 -9.59 0.95 -18.22
CA ARG A 137 -8.25 0.54 -18.63
C ARG A 137 -8.23 -0.36 -19.85
N ILE A 138 -9.36 -0.94 -20.27
CA ILE A 138 -9.39 -1.83 -21.44
C ILE A 138 -9.85 -1.08 -22.70
N PRO A 139 -9.23 -1.32 -23.87
CA PRO A 139 -9.52 -0.59 -25.11
C PRO A 139 -10.92 -0.87 -25.71
N ILE A 140 -11.62 -1.86 -25.17
CA ILE A 140 -12.84 -2.42 -25.73
C ILE A 140 -13.94 -2.54 -24.68
N LYS A 141 -15.20 -2.63 -25.13
CA LYS A 141 -16.34 -2.96 -24.28
C LYS A 141 -17.36 -3.77 -25.07
N SER A 142 -17.84 -4.85 -24.47
CA SER A 142 -18.91 -5.65 -25.04
C SER A 142 -20.29 -5.09 -24.69
N VAL A 143 -21.20 -5.06 -25.68
CA VAL A 143 -22.63 -4.80 -25.48
C VAL A 143 -23.35 -6.14 -25.54
N ASN A 144 -24.06 -6.50 -24.47
CA ASN A 144 -24.75 -7.78 -24.34
C ASN A 144 -26.26 -7.56 -24.15
N LYS A 145 -27.08 -8.06 -25.08
CA LYS A 145 -28.54 -7.89 -25.00
C LYS A 145 -29.29 -9.11 -25.49
N GLN A 146 -30.25 -9.59 -24.70
CA GLN A 146 -31.25 -10.52 -25.20
C GLN A 146 -32.16 -9.81 -26.22
N ILE A 147 -32.22 -10.36 -27.42
CA ILE A 147 -33.01 -9.85 -28.55
C ILE A 147 -33.93 -10.94 -29.08
N THR A 148 -34.96 -10.53 -29.82
CA THR A 148 -35.84 -11.46 -30.56
C THR A 148 -35.81 -11.11 -32.05
N ILE A 149 -35.66 -12.14 -32.87
CA ILE A 149 -35.66 -12.05 -34.33
C ILE A 149 -36.97 -12.67 -34.82
N SER A 150 -37.75 -11.92 -35.61
CA SER A 150 -39.11 -12.30 -36.00
C SER A 150 -39.34 -12.37 -37.53
N ASN A 151 -38.41 -11.85 -38.32
CA ASN A 151 -38.51 -11.74 -39.78
C ASN A 151 -37.32 -12.40 -40.51
N GLY A 152 -36.57 -13.27 -39.83
CA GLY A 152 -35.39 -13.94 -40.39
C GLY A 152 -34.19 -13.00 -40.63
N LYS A 153 -34.25 -11.74 -40.21
CA LYS A 153 -33.20 -10.74 -40.44
C LYS A 153 -32.80 -10.01 -39.16
N ALA A 154 -31.51 -9.97 -38.90
CA ALA A 154 -30.89 -9.17 -37.85
C ALA A 154 -30.23 -7.94 -38.48
N VAL A 155 -30.64 -6.74 -38.06
CA VAL A 155 -30.02 -5.47 -38.45
C VAL A 155 -29.41 -4.82 -37.22
N VAL A 156 -28.09 -4.72 -37.21
CA VAL A 156 -27.33 -3.97 -36.21
C VAL A 156 -26.92 -2.64 -36.82
N LYS A 157 -27.28 -1.54 -36.18
CA LYS A 157 -26.75 -0.21 -36.49
C LYS A 157 -25.92 0.28 -35.30
N ILE A 158 -24.69 0.68 -35.56
CA ILE A 158 -23.83 1.38 -34.61
C ILE A 158 -23.77 2.84 -35.08
N SER A 159 -23.89 3.80 -34.16
CA SER A 159 -23.74 5.23 -34.48
C SER A 159 -22.78 5.91 -33.53
N SER A 160 -22.07 6.92 -34.02
CA SER A 160 -21.18 7.75 -33.22
C SER A 160 -21.02 9.11 -33.89
N ASN A 161 -20.87 10.16 -33.08
CA ASN A 161 -20.53 11.50 -33.59
C ASN A 161 -19.03 11.65 -33.94
N THR A 162 -18.22 10.63 -33.63
CA THR A 162 -16.77 10.62 -33.90
C THR A 162 -16.41 9.45 -34.81
N LEU A 163 -15.81 8.40 -34.26
CA LEU A 163 -15.41 7.19 -34.95
C LEU A 163 -16.16 6.00 -34.33
N ILE A 164 -16.53 5.05 -35.18
CA ILE A 164 -17.09 3.76 -34.80
C ILE A 164 -15.97 2.73 -34.96
N ALA A 165 -15.84 1.83 -34.00
CA ALA A 165 -14.95 0.68 -34.10
C ALA A 165 -15.66 -0.56 -33.54
N VAL A 166 -15.77 -1.60 -34.36
CA VAL A 166 -16.41 -2.87 -34.00
C VAL A 166 -15.48 -4.02 -34.37
N GLN A 167 -15.28 -4.94 -33.42
CA GLN A 167 -14.38 -6.09 -33.57
C GLN A 167 -15.16 -7.37 -33.90
N ASN A 168 -16.35 -7.54 -33.34
CA ASN A 168 -17.20 -8.70 -33.64
C ASN A 168 -18.68 -8.39 -33.45
N ILE A 169 -19.52 -9.24 -34.05
CA ILE A 169 -20.97 -9.30 -33.84
C ILE A 169 -21.38 -10.77 -33.71
N GLU A 170 -22.06 -11.11 -32.64
CA GLU A 170 -22.43 -12.48 -32.30
C GLU A 170 -23.93 -12.58 -32.03
N PHE A 171 -24.59 -13.56 -32.63
CA PHE A 171 -25.96 -13.96 -32.30
C PHE A 171 -25.94 -15.39 -31.78
N ARG A 172 -26.10 -15.54 -30.47
CA ARG A 172 -26.08 -16.85 -29.81
C ARG A 172 -27.49 -17.25 -29.39
N PRO A 173 -28.03 -18.39 -29.86
CA PRO A 173 -29.38 -18.79 -29.52
C PRO A 173 -29.51 -19.04 -28.02
N ILE A 174 -30.56 -18.51 -27.40
CA ILE A 174 -30.91 -18.80 -26.00
C ILE A 174 -31.96 -19.93 -26.05
N GLY A 175 -31.51 -21.18 -26.01
CA GLY A 175 -32.39 -22.35 -26.00
C GLY A 175 -33.08 -22.57 -24.65
N ARG A 176 -34.25 -23.23 -24.64
CA ARG A 176 -34.82 -23.82 -23.41
C ARG A 176 -33.93 -25.00 -23.00
N GLN A 177 -32.96 -24.78 -22.12
CA GLN A 177 -32.19 -25.89 -21.57
C GLN A 177 -33.01 -26.64 -20.52
N ASN A 178 -32.99 -27.98 -20.60
CA ASN A 178 -33.41 -28.83 -19.48
C ASN A 178 -32.37 -28.66 -18.38
N ILE A 179 -32.75 -27.92 -17.34
CA ILE A 179 -31.87 -27.44 -16.27
C ILE A 179 -31.29 -28.64 -15.50
N SER A 180 -30.03 -28.99 -15.77
CA SER A 180 -29.17 -29.56 -14.73
C SER A 180 -28.65 -28.40 -13.92
N THR A 181 -29.20 -28.18 -12.73
CA THR A 181 -28.74 -27.12 -11.83
C THR A 181 -27.29 -27.39 -11.43
N ALA A 182 -26.34 -26.59 -11.93
CA ALA A 182 -25.09 -26.43 -11.20
C ALA A 182 -25.47 -25.76 -9.87
N THR A 183 -25.46 -26.54 -8.78
CA THR A 183 -25.96 -26.07 -7.48
C THR A 183 -25.05 -24.98 -6.92
N GLY A 184 -25.65 -23.89 -6.43
CA GLY A 184 -24.99 -22.82 -5.67
C GLY A 184 -24.36 -21.70 -6.49
N PHE A 185 -24.10 -20.57 -5.84
CA PHE A 185 -23.56 -19.35 -6.44
C PHE A 185 -22.03 -19.22 -6.32
N GLU A 186 -21.40 -20.02 -5.46
CA GLU A 186 -19.95 -19.90 -5.23
C GLU A 186 -19.14 -20.30 -6.46
N GLN A 187 -17.92 -19.76 -6.52
CA GLN A 187 -17.00 -20.02 -7.60
C GLN A 187 -16.63 -21.50 -7.65
N ASP A 188 -16.97 -22.16 -8.76
CA ASP A 188 -16.70 -23.60 -8.95
C ASP A 188 -16.25 -23.87 -10.38
N THR A 189 -14.94 -23.96 -10.55
CA THR A 189 -14.32 -24.23 -11.85
C THR A 189 -14.48 -25.68 -12.30
N THR A 190 -14.80 -26.61 -11.38
CA THR A 190 -15.03 -28.02 -11.72
C THR A 190 -16.42 -28.18 -12.33
N ALA A 191 -17.46 -27.64 -11.67
CA ALA A 191 -18.81 -27.62 -12.20
C ALA A 191 -18.88 -26.85 -13.53
N ALA A 192 -18.22 -25.69 -13.63
CA ALA A 192 -18.22 -24.92 -14.88
C ALA A 192 -17.60 -25.70 -16.06
N LYS A 193 -16.53 -26.48 -15.83
CA LYS A 193 -15.95 -27.35 -16.87
C LYS A 193 -16.94 -28.41 -17.37
N GLN A 194 -17.81 -28.92 -16.49
CA GLN A 194 -18.80 -29.95 -16.84
C GLN A 194 -19.95 -29.38 -17.69
N THR A 195 -20.33 -28.11 -17.47
CA THR A 195 -21.33 -27.43 -18.30
C THR A 195 -20.89 -27.36 -19.77
N GLY A 196 -19.59 -27.12 -20.02
CA GLY A 196 -19.05 -26.99 -21.37
C GLY A 196 -19.57 -25.76 -22.13
N GLY A 197 -19.11 -25.59 -23.37
CA GLY A 197 -19.51 -24.46 -24.22
C GLY A 197 -18.75 -23.15 -23.94
N ASP A 198 -19.12 -22.12 -24.69
CA ASP A 198 -18.43 -20.82 -24.71
C ASP A 198 -18.53 -20.05 -23.38
N PHE A 199 -19.72 -20.01 -22.77
CA PHE A 199 -19.89 -19.37 -21.46
C PHE A 199 -19.11 -20.06 -20.35
N ALA A 200 -19.00 -21.39 -20.36
CA ALA A 200 -18.11 -22.10 -19.46
C ALA A 200 -16.65 -21.70 -19.68
N ALA A 201 -16.19 -21.60 -20.93
CA ALA A 201 -14.83 -21.17 -21.24
C ALA A 201 -14.55 -19.73 -20.76
N LYS A 202 -15.49 -18.80 -20.98
CA LYS A 202 -15.42 -17.41 -20.51
C LYS A 202 -15.41 -17.33 -18.98
N TYR A 203 -16.31 -18.05 -18.31
CA TYR A 203 -16.33 -18.13 -16.85
C TYR A 203 -15.00 -18.65 -16.29
N LEU A 204 -14.49 -19.76 -16.83
CA LEU A 204 -13.21 -20.34 -16.39
C LEU A 204 -12.04 -19.37 -16.61
N LYS A 205 -12.05 -18.62 -17.71
CA LYS A 205 -11.04 -17.60 -17.98
C LYS A 205 -11.13 -16.41 -17.02
N ALA A 206 -12.34 -15.94 -16.73
CA ALA A 206 -12.59 -14.88 -15.77
C ALA A 206 -12.17 -15.29 -14.34
N ALA A 207 -12.56 -16.49 -13.91
CA ALA A 207 -12.15 -17.09 -12.64
C ALA A 207 -10.61 -17.19 -12.55
N TYR A 208 -9.96 -17.69 -13.60
CA TYR A 208 -8.49 -17.73 -13.67
C TYR A 208 -7.87 -16.33 -13.52
N TYR A 209 -8.38 -15.32 -14.22
CA TYR A 209 -7.88 -13.95 -14.12
C TYR A 209 -8.07 -13.33 -12.74
N TYR A 210 -9.20 -13.60 -12.09
CA TYR A 210 -9.49 -13.16 -10.73
C TYR A 210 -8.60 -13.84 -9.68
N ASP A 211 -8.37 -15.15 -9.82
CA ASP A 211 -7.59 -15.97 -8.88
C ASP A 211 -6.08 -15.74 -9.00
N LEU A 212 -5.61 -15.33 -10.19
CA LEU A 212 -4.20 -15.02 -10.42
C LEU A 212 -3.68 -13.92 -9.48
N GLY A 213 -4.52 -13.04 -8.92
CA GLY A 213 -4.13 -11.98 -8.00
C GLY A 213 -3.05 -11.03 -8.55
N ALA A 214 -2.57 -10.09 -7.73
CA ALA A 214 -1.60 -9.08 -8.16
C ALA A 214 -0.13 -9.46 -7.89
N TRP A 215 0.18 -10.76 -7.88
CA TRP A 215 1.56 -11.25 -7.70
C TRP A 215 2.48 -10.84 -8.86
N SER A 216 3.74 -10.55 -8.54
CA SER A 216 4.79 -10.31 -9.54
C SER A 216 4.94 -11.48 -10.52
N ARG A 217 4.83 -12.73 -10.04
CA ARG A 217 4.83 -13.92 -10.92
C ARG A 217 3.65 -13.92 -11.88
N SER A 218 2.46 -13.54 -11.39
CA SER A 218 1.23 -13.57 -12.17
C SER A 218 1.26 -12.53 -13.30
N ALA A 219 1.79 -11.33 -13.03
CA ALA A 219 1.95 -10.31 -14.07
C ALA A 219 2.92 -10.78 -15.19
N LYS A 220 3.99 -11.49 -14.82
CA LYS A 220 4.93 -12.09 -15.79
C LYS A 220 4.28 -13.20 -16.60
N THR A 221 3.56 -14.13 -15.97
CA THR A 221 2.96 -15.28 -16.66
C THR A 221 1.77 -14.91 -17.54
N SER A 222 0.91 -13.96 -17.12
CA SER A 222 -0.22 -13.53 -17.96
C SER A 222 0.15 -12.47 -18.98
N GLY A 223 1.31 -11.81 -18.84
CA GLY A 223 1.72 -10.68 -19.67
C GLY A 223 0.87 -9.41 -19.50
N ILE A 224 -0.10 -9.41 -18.59
CA ILE A 224 -1.10 -8.35 -18.40
C ILE A 224 -1.16 -8.02 -16.90
N ASN A 225 -1.29 -6.73 -16.57
CA ASN A 225 -1.38 -6.30 -15.17
C ASN A 225 -2.70 -6.75 -14.51
N PHE A 226 -2.75 -6.69 -13.17
CA PHE A 226 -3.90 -7.17 -12.41
C PHE A 226 -5.21 -6.44 -12.74
N THR A 227 -5.22 -5.11 -12.72
CA THR A 227 -6.43 -4.32 -12.96
C THR A 227 -7.02 -4.58 -14.36
N PHE A 228 -6.18 -4.70 -15.39
CA PHE A 228 -6.65 -5.08 -16.74
C PHE A 228 -7.32 -6.46 -16.75
N ARG A 229 -6.75 -7.44 -16.05
CA ARG A 229 -7.37 -8.78 -15.93
C ARG A 229 -8.72 -8.73 -15.23
N MET A 230 -8.89 -7.85 -14.23
CA MET A 230 -10.17 -7.64 -13.56
C MET A 230 -11.23 -7.08 -14.51
N TYR A 231 -10.91 -6.06 -15.30
CA TYR A 231 -11.82 -5.51 -16.32
C TYR A 231 -12.14 -6.52 -17.43
N LEU A 232 -11.17 -7.30 -17.90
CA LEU A 232 -11.41 -8.39 -18.86
C LEU A 232 -12.31 -9.48 -18.28
N ALA A 233 -12.10 -9.86 -17.02
CA ALA A 233 -12.96 -10.82 -16.32
C ALA A 233 -14.38 -10.27 -16.17
N ALA A 234 -14.54 -8.98 -15.82
CA ALA A 234 -15.85 -8.33 -15.74
C ALA A 234 -16.59 -8.37 -17.08
N ASP A 235 -15.92 -7.97 -18.17
CA ASP A 235 -16.53 -7.98 -19.52
C ASP A 235 -16.99 -9.39 -19.94
N MET A 236 -16.20 -10.43 -19.65
CA MET A 236 -16.57 -11.83 -19.92
C MET A 236 -17.78 -12.29 -19.11
N LEU A 237 -17.84 -11.93 -17.82
CA LEU A 237 -18.92 -12.33 -16.92
C LEU A 237 -20.22 -11.58 -17.20
N GLU A 238 -20.16 -10.33 -17.66
CA GLU A 238 -21.33 -9.57 -18.09
C GLU A 238 -22.06 -10.24 -19.26
N GLN A 239 -21.36 -10.97 -20.14
CA GLN A 239 -21.99 -11.72 -21.24
C GLN A 239 -22.86 -12.87 -20.70
N ILE A 240 -22.40 -13.54 -19.63
CA ILE A 240 -23.13 -14.61 -18.96
C ILE A 240 -24.29 -14.01 -18.15
N ALA A 241 -24.03 -12.91 -17.43
CA ALA A 241 -25.04 -12.19 -16.65
C ALA A 241 -26.20 -11.63 -17.49
N ALA A 242 -26.03 -11.48 -18.80
CA ALA A 242 -27.11 -11.10 -19.72
C ALA A 242 -28.12 -12.23 -19.99
N SER A 243 -27.88 -13.46 -19.51
CA SER A 243 -28.75 -14.62 -19.70
C SER A 243 -29.10 -15.26 -18.34
N GLU A 244 -30.15 -14.77 -17.67
CA GLU A 244 -30.57 -15.23 -16.33
C GLU A 244 -30.90 -16.73 -16.23
N ASN A 245 -31.25 -17.36 -17.35
CA ASN A 245 -31.57 -18.78 -17.41
C ASN A 245 -30.33 -19.68 -17.61
N ASP A 246 -29.14 -19.10 -17.73
CA ASP A 246 -27.91 -19.88 -17.91
C ASP A 246 -27.54 -20.63 -16.61
N PRO A 247 -27.10 -21.90 -16.68
CA PRO A 247 -26.70 -22.66 -15.49
C PRO A 247 -25.52 -22.04 -14.72
N LEU A 248 -24.73 -21.15 -15.34
CA LEU A 248 -23.64 -20.42 -14.69
C LEU A 248 -24.04 -19.04 -14.18
N TYR A 249 -25.29 -18.59 -14.38
CA TYR A 249 -25.73 -17.23 -14.08
C TYR A 249 -25.37 -16.79 -12.65
N ASP A 250 -25.82 -17.52 -11.62
CA ASP A 250 -25.55 -17.19 -10.22
C ASP A 250 -24.04 -17.10 -9.92
N LYS A 251 -23.26 -18.04 -10.47
CA LYS A 251 -21.80 -18.08 -10.30
C LYS A 251 -21.12 -16.89 -10.97
N ALA A 252 -21.61 -16.52 -12.15
CA ALA A 252 -21.08 -15.40 -12.91
C ALA A 252 -21.38 -14.07 -12.22
N ILE A 253 -22.63 -13.82 -11.81
CA ILE A 253 -22.99 -12.58 -11.12
C ILE A 253 -22.33 -12.49 -9.74
N TYR A 254 -22.06 -13.60 -9.06
CA TYR A 254 -21.32 -13.60 -7.80
C TYR A 254 -19.86 -13.14 -8.00
N LEU A 255 -19.15 -13.75 -8.95
CA LEU A 255 -17.78 -13.35 -9.25
C LEU A 255 -17.70 -11.92 -9.80
N LEU A 256 -18.66 -11.53 -10.65
CA LEU A 256 -18.77 -10.18 -11.20
C LEU A 256 -19.01 -9.14 -10.09
N ALA A 257 -19.89 -9.43 -9.13
CA ALA A 257 -20.14 -8.58 -7.97
C ALA A 257 -18.87 -8.36 -7.13
N LYS A 258 -18.10 -9.43 -6.90
CA LYS A 258 -16.80 -9.35 -6.20
C LYS A 258 -15.79 -8.49 -6.97
N ILE A 259 -15.72 -8.63 -8.30
CA ILE A 259 -14.84 -7.82 -9.14
C ILE A 259 -15.20 -6.35 -9.04
N HIS A 260 -16.48 -6.00 -9.24
CA HIS A 260 -16.94 -4.61 -9.13
C HIS A 260 -16.74 -4.06 -7.72
N TYR A 261 -16.97 -4.85 -6.67
CA TYR A 261 -16.70 -4.41 -5.31
C TYR A 261 -15.23 -4.01 -5.15
N TRP A 262 -14.28 -4.85 -5.57
CA TRP A 262 -12.86 -4.54 -5.40
C TRP A 262 -12.37 -3.43 -6.33
N LEU A 263 -12.91 -3.31 -7.55
CA LEU A 263 -12.64 -2.16 -8.42
C LEU A 263 -13.16 -0.85 -7.81
N ASN A 264 -14.34 -0.86 -7.17
CA ASN A 264 -14.83 0.28 -6.41
C ASN A 264 -13.93 0.59 -5.20
N ARG A 265 -13.44 -0.43 -4.48
CA ARG A 265 -12.50 -0.21 -3.37
C ARG A 265 -11.18 0.43 -3.82
N GLU A 266 -10.76 0.19 -5.06
CA GLU A 266 -9.56 0.77 -5.66
C GLU A 266 -9.80 2.21 -6.15
N ASP A 267 -10.81 2.41 -6.99
CA ASP A 267 -10.99 3.67 -7.73
C ASP A 267 -12.09 4.58 -7.13
N TYR A 268 -12.82 4.15 -6.08
CA TYR A 268 -14.00 4.80 -5.48
C TYR A 268 -15.07 5.20 -6.51
N ASP A 269 -15.28 4.33 -7.50
CA ASP A 269 -16.16 4.60 -8.63
C ASP A 269 -17.64 4.23 -8.34
N PRO A 270 -18.58 5.21 -8.44
CA PRO A 270 -20.00 4.96 -8.21
C PRO A 270 -20.65 3.91 -9.12
N TYR A 271 -20.17 3.73 -10.36
CA TYR A 271 -20.66 2.70 -11.27
C TYR A 271 -20.32 1.29 -10.75
N HIS A 272 -19.09 1.10 -10.29
CA HIS A 272 -18.67 -0.17 -9.71
C HIS A 272 -19.39 -0.48 -8.39
N ASP A 273 -19.62 0.54 -7.55
CA ASP A 273 -20.44 0.39 -6.33
C ASP A 273 -21.87 -0.06 -6.66
N ALA A 274 -22.50 0.59 -7.65
CA ALA A 274 -23.86 0.28 -8.07
C ALA A 274 -24.00 -1.14 -8.63
N GLU A 275 -23.10 -1.56 -9.53
CA GLU A 275 -23.13 -2.91 -10.12
C GLU A 275 -22.85 -4.00 -9.07
N ALA A 276 -21.91 -3.79 -8.15
CA ALA A 276 -21.67 -4.73 -7.06
C ALA A 276 -22.93 -4.93 -6.18
N LYS A 277 -23.54 -3.82 -5.73
CA LYS A 277 -24.76 -3.84 -4.90
C LYS A 277 -25.93 -4.51 -5.61
N LYS A 278 -26.13 -4.23 -6.89
CA LYS A 278 -27.17 -4.84 -7.73
C LYS A 278 -27.06 -6.37 -7.73
N TYR A 279 -25.91 -6.92 -8.09
CA TYR A 279 -25.75 -8.37 -8.18
C TYR A 279 -25.78 -9.06 -6.81
N PHE A 280 -25.17 -8.47 -5.78
CA PHE A 280 -25.27 -9.03 -4.42
C PHE A 280 -26.70 -9.00 -3.88
N THR A 281 -27.52 -8.00 -4.25
CA THR A 281 -28.95 -7.95 -3.86
C THR A 281 -29.76 -9.06 -4.52
N ILE A 282 -29.52 -9.33 -5.81
CA ILE A 282 -30.13 -10.46 -6.52
C ILE A 282 -29.78 -11.78 -5.80
N LEU A 283 -28.49 -12.00 -5.52
CA LEU A 283 -28.03 -13.21 -4.85
C LEU A 283 -28.54 -13.34 -3.41
N LYS A 284 -28.60 -12.25 -2.63
CA LYS A 284 -29.15 -12.25 -1.27
C LYS A 284 -30.60 -12.71 -1.23
N THR A 285 -31.39 -12.39 -2.26
CA THR A 285 -32.79 -12.83 -2.36
C THR A 285 -32.89 -14.36 -2.49
N LYS A 286 -31.95 -14.98 -3.19
CA LYS A 286 -31.91 -16.44 -3.42
C LYS A 286 -31.15 -17.21 -2.32
N TYR A 287 -30.17 -16.56 -1.71
CA TYR A 287 -29.26 -17.13 -0.71
C TYR A 287 -29.18 -16.23 0.54
N PRO A 288 -30.28 -16.09 1.30
CA PRO A 288 -30.38 -15.12 2.40
C PRO A 288 -29.40 -15.41 3.55
N ASP A 289 -28.95 -16.65 3.70
CA ASP A 289 -28.05 -17.08 4.78
C ASP A 289 -26.56 -16.96 4.42
N ALA A 290 -26.23 -16.54 3.20
CA ALA A 290 -24.84 -16.42 2.74
C ALA A 290 -24.14 -15.20 3.37
N ASP A 291 -23.33 -15.44 4.41
CA ASP A 291 -22.68 -14.39 5.17
C ASP A 291 -21.75 -13.50 4.32
N LEU A 292 -20.99 -14.04 3.37
CA LEU A 292 -20.16 -13.22 2.48
C LEU A 292 -20.98 -12.19 1.68
N ILE A 293 -22.17 -12.58 1.18
CA ILE A 293 -23.06 -11.66 0.45
C ILE A 293 -23.53 -10.53 1.38
N LYS A 294 -23.92 -10.86 2.62
CA LYS A 294 -24.30 -9.87 3.64
C LYS A 294 -23.14 -8.91 3.96
N MET A 295 -21.92 -9.43 4.13
CA MET A 295 -20.73 -8.61 4.37
C MET A 295 -20.47 -7.63 3.21
N TYR A 296 -20.55 -8.09 1.97
CA TYR A 296 -20.38 -7.23 0.78
C TYR A 296 -21.47 -6.16 0.64
N LEU A 297 -22.66 -6.40 1.20
CA LEU A 297 -23.74 -5.40 1.29
C LEU A 297 -23.62 -4.48 2.51
N GLY A 298 -22.53 -4.58 3.28
CA GLY A 298 -22.23 -3.70 4.41
C GLY A 298 -22.73 -4.18 5.77
N GLU A 299 -23.29 -5.40 5.86
CA GLU A 299 -23.65 -5.96 7.17
C GLU A 299 -22.39 -6.28 7.99
N LYS A 300 -22.47 -6.03 9.29
CA LYS A 300 -21.39 -6.28 10.25
C LYS A 300 -21.55 -7.67 10.85
N ILE A 301 -20.79 -8.63 10.36
CA ILE A 301 -20.81 -10.01 10.84
C ILE A 301 -19.61 -10.24 11.77
N PRO A 302 -19.85 -10.54 13.06
CA PRO A 302 -18.77 -10.66 14.03
C PRO A 302 -17.95 -11.94 13.79
N PHE A 303 -16.69 -11.90 14.20
CA PHE A 303 -15.86 -13.11 14.28
C PHE A 303 -15.19 -13.24 15.64
N GLU A 304 -15.01 -14.49 16.05
CA GLU A 304 -14.44 -14.83 17.35
C GLU A 304 -12.91 -14.69 17.38
N VAL A 305 -12.38 -14.33 18.54
CA VAL A 305 -10.96 -14.42 18.88
C VAL A 305 -10.81 -15.24 20.15
N ALA A 306 -9.70 -15.95 20.30
CA ALA A 306 -9.42 -16.64 21.55
C ALA A 306 -9.28 -15.60 22.67
N ASN A 307 -10.08 -15.72 23.73
CA ASN A 307 -9.94 -14.91 24.93
C ASN A 307 -9.92 -15.82 26.15
N ASN A 308 -8.70 -16.09 26.63
CA ASN A 308 -8.45 -17.03 27.72
C ASN A 308 -8.00 -16.33 29.01
N VAL A 309 -8.12 -15.00 29.06
CA VAL A 309 -7.68 -14.21 30.21
C VAL A 309 -8.85 -13.74 31.06
N ASP A 310 -8.58 -13.53 32.35
CA ASP A 310 -9.55 -12.99 33.30
C ASP A 310 -9.56 -11.45 33.23
N LEU A 311 -10.70 -10.89 32.81
CA LEU A 311 -10.86 -9.47 32.56
C LEU A 311 -11.47 -8.69 33.74
N LYS A 312 -11.98 -9.36 34.78
CA LYS A 312 -12.89 -8.74 35.77
C LYS A 312 -12.25 -7.61 36.59
N ALA A 313 -10.97 -7.73 36.89
CA ALA A 313 -10.23 -6.77 37.73
C ALA A 313 -9.31 -5.85 36.91
N ALA A 314 -9.37 -5.93 35.58
CA ALA A 314 -8.52 -5.13 34.70
C ALA A 314 -9.15 -3.75 34.44
N PRO A 315 -8.34 -2.69 34.33
CA PRO A 315 -8.82 -1.39 33.84
C PRO A 315 -9.47 -1.51 32.47
N GLN A 316 -10.51 -0.72 32.21
CA GLN A 316 -11.28 -0.83 30.96
C GLN A 316 -10.43 -0.56 29.71
N TRP A 317 -9.44 0.35 29.79
CA TRP A 317 -8.52 0.60 28.69
C TRP A 317 -7.66 -0.63 28.38
N ALA A 318 -7.25 -1.40 29.40
CA ALA A 318 -6.43 -2.60 29.23
C ALA A 318 -7.25 -3.73 28.61
N VAL A 319 -8.52 -3.87 29.01
CA VAL A 319 -9.47 -4.81 28.41
C VAL A 319 -9.66 -4.51 26.92
N ASN A 320 -9.91 -3.24 26.56
CA ASN A 320 -10.09 -2.84 25.17
C ASN A 320 -8.81 -3.02 24.35
N GLN A 321 -7.65 -2.68 24.92
CA GLN A 321 -6.35 -2.87 24.27
C GLN A 321 -6.06 -4.35 23.99
N HIS A 322 -6.32 -5.22 24.97
CA HIS A 322 -6.17 -6.66 24.81
C HIS A 322 -7.07 -7.20 23.70
N GLU A 323 -8.37 -6.85 23.69
CA GLU A 323 -9.29 -7.28 22.63
C GLU A 323 -8.81 -6.80 21.25
N ALA A 324 -8.45 -5.52 21.13
CA ALA A 324 -7.98 -4.93 19.88
C ALA A 324 -6.71 -5.63 19.37
N MET A 325 -5.74 -5.91 20.26
CA MET A 325 -4.51 -6.59 19.88
C MET A 325 -4.77 -8.04 19.44
N GLN A 326 -5.63 -8.80 20.14
CA GLN A 326 -5.98 -10.17 19.74
C GLN A 326 -6.62 -10.21 18.34
N ARG A 327 -7.52 -9.28 18.03
CA ARG A 327 -8.16 -9.17 16.71
C ARG A 327 -7.18 -8.73 15.64
N MET A 328 -6.34 -7.73 15.93
CA MET A 328 -5.29 -7.25 15.03
C MET A 328 -4.31 -8.39 14.68
N LEU A 329 -3.83 -9.13 15.68
CA LEU A 329 -2.95 -10.28 15.47
C LEU A 329 -3.63 -11.39 14.67
N LYS A 330 -4.92 -11.66 14.87
CA LYS A 330 -5.64 -12.63 14.04
C LYS A 330 -5.63 -12.26 12.55
N VAL A 331 -5.77 -10.97 12.22
CA VAL A 331 -5.66 -10.49 10.83
C VAL A 331 -4.22 -10.62 10.33
N ILE A 332 -3.23 -10.15 11.10
CA ILE A 332 -1.81 -10.24 10.72
C ILE A 332 -1.39 -11.70 10.50
N TYR A 333 -1.74 -12.61 11.41
CA TYR A 333 -1.37 -14.01 11.32
C TYR A 333 -1.93 -14.68 10.09
N TRP A 334 -3.17 -14.35 9.69
CA TRP A 334 -3.71 -14.86 8.44
C TRP A 334 -2.87 -14.41 7.25
N TRP A 335 -2.52 -13.12 7.16
CA TRP A 335 -1.69 -12.62 6.08
C TRP A 335 -0.31 -13.28 6.06
N VAL A 336 0.36 -13.38 7.21
CA VAL A 336 1.72 -13.93 7.30
C VAL A 336 1.77 -15.45 7.08
N ASN A 337 0.78 -16.20 7.57
CA ASN A 337 0.82 -17.66 7.56
C ASN A 337 0.09 -18.27 6.37
N GLU A 338 -1.02 -17.68 5.92
CA GLU A 338 -1.86 -18.24 4.86
C GLU A 338 -1.56 -17.65 3.48
N LYS A 339 -1.09 -16.39 3.43
CA LYS A 339 -1.01 -15.62 2.18
C LYS A 339 0.41 -15.25 1.77
N GLN A 340 1.27 -14.85 2.70
CA GLN A 340 2.58 -14.27 2.38
C GLN A 340 3.52 -15.29 1.72
N GLU A 341 4.04 -14.93 0.54
CA GLU A 341 4.97 -15.75 -0.22
C GLU A 341 6.41 -15.65 0.32
N ALA A 342 7.28 -16.59 -0.09
CA ALA A 342 8.67 -16.62 0.37
C ALA A 342 9.49 -15.36 -0.01
N ASN A 343 9.09 -14.68 -1.08
CA ASN A 343 9.67 -13.40 -1.51
C ASN A 343 9.07 -12.18 -0.78
N GLY A 344 8.14 -12.39 0.16
CA GLY A 344 7.56 -11.33 0.98
C GLY A 344 6.24 -10.75 0.47
N GLU A 345 5.86 -10.97 -0.79
CA GLU A 345 4.59 -10.47 -1.36
C GLU A 345 3.37 -10.99 -0.58
N LEU A 346 2.31 -10.17 -0.54
CA LEU A 346 1.00 -10.49 0.06
C LEU A 346 -0.09 -10.65 -1.01
N GLY A 347 0.18 -10.22 -2.24
CA GLY A 347 -0.64 -10.51 -3.41
C GLY A 347 -1.47 -9.35 -3.93
N GLY A 348 -1.26 -8.15 -3.38
CA GLY A 348 -1.74 -6.86 -3.89
C GLY A 348 -0.77 -6.16 -4.86
N LYS A 349 0.46 -6.69 -5.01
CA LYS A 349 1.65 -6.09 -5.66
C LYS A 349 2.49 -5.35 -4.63
N TYR A 350 3.81 -5.27 -4.82
CA TYR A 350 4.70 -4.68 -3.81
C TYR A 350 4.35 -3.25 -3.37
N GLY A 351 3.78 -2.40 -4.24
CA GLY A 351 3.31 -1.05 -3.85
C GLY A 351 2.22 -1.18 -2.79
N ASP A 352 1.08 -1.72 -3.17
CA ASP A 352 -0.06 -1.91 -2.25
C ASP A 352 0.29 -2.81 -1.05
N ASP A 353 1.19 -3.78 -1.21
CA ASP A 353 1.57 -4.71 -0.14
C ASP A 353 2.27 -3.96 1.00
N VAL A 354 3.05 -2.89 0.73
CA VAL A 354 3.77 -2.17 1.80
C VAL A 354 2.87 -1.29 2.64
N GLU A 355 1.74 -0.80 2.10
CA GLU A 355 0.82 0.05 2.83
C GLU A 355 0.17 -0.66 4.03
N ILE A 356 -0.06 -1.97 3.92
CA ILE A 356 -0.65 -2.76 5.02
C ILE A 356 0.23 -2.74 6.28
N LEU A 357 1.53 -2.48 6.15
CA LEU A 357 2.48 -2.44 7.26
C LEU A 357 2.26 -1.23 8.18
N ARG A 358 1.58 -0.18 7.71
CA ARG A 358 1.38 1.09 8.44
C ARG A 358 0.72 0.89 9.81
N TRP A 359 -0.08 -0.16 10.00
CA TRP A 359 -0.74 -0.48 11.28
C TRP A 359 -0.15 -1.69 12.02
N TRP A 360 0.95 -2.30 11.56
CA TRP A 360 1.55 -3.49 12.20
C TRP A 360 2.48 -3.14 13.37
N LEU A 361 2.96 -1.89 13.45
CA LEU A 361 3.92 -1.49 14.47
C LEU A 361 3.44 -1.65 15.91
N PRO A 362 2.16 -1.43 16.29
CA PRO A 362 1.68 -1.74 17.64
C PRO A 362 1.91 -3.21 18.04
N ALA A 363 1.66 -4.16 17.12
CA ALA A 363 1.91 -5.57 17.37
C ALA A 363 3.41 -5.88 17.56
N ILE A 364 4.28 -5.21 16.81
CA ILE A 364 5.72 -5.47 16.82
C ILE A 364 6.44 -4.75 17.97
N LEU A 365 6.08 -3.50 18.25
CA LEU A 365 6.76 -2.63 19.21
C LEU A 365 6.10 -2.61 20.59
N GLY A 366 4.81 -2.97 20.67
CA GLY A 366 4.04 -3.07 21.91
C GLY A 366 3.92 -4.51 22.40
N ALA A 367 3.28 -5.37 21.61
CA ALA A 367 3.08 -6.78 21.96
C ALA A 367 4.31 -7.67 21.73
N ASP A 368 5.38 -7.15 21.11
CA ASP A 368 6.60 -7.88 20.76
C ASP A 368 6.32 -9.18 19.97
N ASP A 369 5.36 -9.11 19.05
CA ASP A 369 4.90 -10.28 18.33
C ASP A 369 5.88 -10.76 17.25
N ALA A 370 6.27 -12.04 17.33
CA ALA A 370 7.27 -12.63 16.45
C ALA A 370 6.76 -12.89 15.02
N ILE A 371 5.47 -13.18 14.84
CA ILE A 371 4.88 -13.48 13.52
C ILE A 371 4.72 -12.18 12.74
N ALA A 372 4.16 -11.14 13.36
CA ALA A 372 4.07 -9.80 12.80
C ALA A 372 5.45 -9.27 12.40
N LYS A 373 6.44 -9.39 13.30
CA LYS A 373 7.83 -8.99 13.03
C LYS A 373 8.42 -9.74 11.83
N LYS A 374 8.23 -11.06 11.78
CA LYS A 374 8.70 -11.90 10.67
C LYS A 374 8.06 -11.50 9.34
N GLY A 375 6.74 -11.26 9.34
CA GLY A 375 6.02 -10.85 8.14
C GLY A 375 6.46 -9.48 7.61
N TYR A 376 6.63 -8.50 8.51
CA TYR A 376 7.15 -7.17 8.18
C TYR A 376 8.55 -7.29 7.57
N MET A 377 9.46 -8.02 8.22
CA MET A 377 10.84 -8.20 7.75
C MET A 377 10.89 -8.89 6.38
N ARG A 378 10.07 -9.94 6.16
CA ARG A 378 9.98 -10.62 4.87
C ARG A 378 9.58 -9.69 3.75
N LEU A 379 8.60 -8.82 3.97
CA LEU A 379 8.17 -7.86 2.96
C LEU A 379 9.24 -6.78 2.70
N ALA A 380 9.85 -6.23 3.76
CA ALA A 380 10.95 -5.26 3.61
C ALA A 380 12.15 -5.84 2.84
N ASP A 381 12.57 -7.07 3.16
CA ASP A 381 13.63 -7.77 2.44
C ASP A 381 13.20 -8.19 1.03
N GLY A 382 11.92 -8.54 0.85
CA GLY A 382 11.30 -8.83 -0.43
C GLY A 382 11.36 -7.66 -1.40
N VAL A 383 10.96 -6.48 -0.93
CA VAL A 383 11.04 -5.22 -1.67
C VAL A 383 12.48 -4.91 -2.09
N TRP A 384 13.45 -5.04 -1.16
CA TRP A 384 14.87 -4.84 -1.47
C TRP A 384 15.37 -5.79 -2.58
N ASN A 385 14.95 -7.05 -2.53
CA ASN A 385 15.39 -8.11 -3.46
C ASN A 385 14.48 -8.30 -4.69
N SER A 386 13.41 -7.50 -4.82
CA SER A 386 12.38 -7.65 -5.86
C SER A 386 12.89 -7.43 -7.28
N GLY A 387 14.01 -6.73 -7.43
CA GLY A 387 14.54 -6.27 -8.71
C GLY A 387 13.81 -5.05 -9.29
N ILE A 388 12.79 -4.50 -8.61
CA ILE A 388 12.10 -3.26 -9.01
C ILE A 388 12.73 -2.01 -8.39
N LEU A 389 13.61 -2.20 -7.39
CA LEU A 389 14.43 -1.14 -6.81
C LEU A 389 15.84 -1.10 -7.43
N GLU A 390 16.41 0.10 -7.49
CA GLU A 390 17.82 0.35 -7.71
C GLU A 390 18.29 1.34 -6.64
N ARG A 391 19.44 1.08 -6.00
CA ARG A 391 19.96 1.88 -4.88
C ARG A 391 18.85 2.26 -3.87
N GLY A 392 18.03 1.30 -3.43
CA GLY A 392 16.98 1.56 -2.43
C GLY A 392 15.87 2.52 -2.84
N PHE A 393 15.59 2.68 -4.14
CA PHE A 393 14.47 3.46 -4.65
C PHE A 393 13.91 2.89 -5.96
N ALA A 394 12.68 3.25 -6.37
CA ALA A 394 12.04 2.71 -7.57
C ALA A 394 12.90 2.89 -8.84
N LYS A 395 12.96 1.86 -9.69
CA LYS A 395 13.62 1.93 -11.02
C LYS A 395 12.84 2.75 -12.04
N LYS A 396 11.51 2.58 -12.03
CA LYS A 396 10.60 3.30 -12.91
C LYS A 396 10.47 4.73 -12.39
N ILE A 397 10.52 5.71 -13.29
CA ILE A 397 10.10 7.07 -12.97
C ILE A 397 8.59 7.03 -12.76
N ASP A 398 8.15 7.47 -11.60
CA ASP A 398 6.76 7.72 -11.27
C ASP A 398 6.67 8.99 -10.41
N ASP A 399 5.46 9.45 -10.12
CA ASP A 399 5.30 10.54 -9.18
C ASP A 399 5.79 10.13 -7.77
N VAL A 400 6.17 11.11 -6.95
CA VAL A 400 6.90 10.85 -5.70
C VAL A 400 6.09 10.03 -4.70
N GLU A 401 4.76 10.08 -4.77
CA GLU A 401 3.91 9.27 -3.89
C GLU A 401 4.16 7.78 -4.10
N HIS A 402 3.96 7.31 -5.32
CA HIS A 402 4.11 5.90 -5.67
C HIS A 402 5.58 5.45 -5.76
N SER A 403 6.48 6.33 -6.21
CA SER A 403 7.89 5.95 -6.37
C SER A 403 8.65 5.82 -5.04
N ALA A 404 8.23 6.56 -4.00
CA ALA A 404 8.82 6.47 -2.66
C ALA A 404 8.22 5.35 -1.80
N GLU A 405 6.92 5.06 -1.97
CA GLU A 405 6.09 4.12 -1.20
C GLU A 405 6.84 2.84 -0.80
N LEU A 406 7.34 2.09 -1.79
CA LEU A 406 8.03 0.80 -1.62
C LEU A 406 9.08 0.80 -0.50
N PHE A 407 9.91 1.84 -0.46
CA PHE A 407 11.04 1.91 0.46
C PHE A 407 10.70 2.73 1.73
N ARG A 408 9.89 3.78 1.57
CA ARG A 408 9.39 4.63 2.66
C ARG A 408 8.56 3.84 3.67
N ASP A 409 7.70 2.94 3.20
CA ASP A 409 6.77 2.18 4.06
C ASP A 409 7.38 0.91 4.65
N THR A 410 8.64 0.61 4.33
CA THR A 410 9.32 -0.60 4.83
C THR A 410 10.52 -0.26 5.72
N HIS A 411 11.55 0.37 5.17
CA HIS A 411 12.87 0.42 5.79
C HIS A 411 13.02 1.38 6.98
N PRO A 412 12.40 2.58 7.03
CA PRO A 412 12.53 3.48 8.17
C PRO A 412 12.10 2.85 9.50
N SER A 413 11.01 2.08 9.54
CA SER A 413 10.56 1.40 10.75
C SER A 413 11.54 0.33 11.25
N MET A 414 12.45 -0.17 10.39
CA MET A 414 13.46 -1.14 10.80
C MET A 414 14.43 -0.58 11.84
N PHE A 415 14.60 0.74 11.92
CA PHE A 415 15.32 1.38 13.01
C PHE A 415 14.69 1.05 14.38
N MET A 416 13.36 0.90 14.46
CA MET A 416 12.67 0.48 15.68
C MET A 416 12.59 -1.04 15.84
N ILE A 417 12.32 -1.78 14.76
CA ILE A 417 12.10 -3.24 14.80
C ILE A 417 13.41 -4.02 15.04
N ARG A 418 14.52 -3.50 14.47
CA ARG A 418 15.87 -4.08 14.46
C ARG A 418 16.90 -2.98 14.76
N TYR A 419 16.71 -2.28 15.88
CA TYR A 419 17.60 -1.20 16.31
C TYR A 419 19.08 -1.61 16.28
N GLY A 420 19.90 -0.84 15.58
CA GLY A 420 21.34 -1.05 15.40
C GLY A 420 21.75 -2.10 14.36
N ASP A 421 20.80 -2.73 13.66
CA ASP A 421 21.10 -3.72 12.61
C ASP A 421 21.74 -3.03 11.39
N PRO A 422 23.01 -3.35 11.06
CA PRO A 422 23.81 -2.55 10.13
C PRO A 422 23.23 -2.54 8.72
N GLU A 423 22.65 -3.65 8.28
CA GLU A 423 22.15 -3.77 6.92
C GLU A 423 20.99 -2.81 6.63
N TYR A 424 20.02 -2.67 7.55
CA TYR A 424 18.90 -1.76 7.33
C TYR A 424 19.34 -0.29 7.37
N ILE A 425 20.31 0.05 8.23
CA ILE A 425 20.90 1.39 8.27
C ILE A 425 21.61 1.69 6.94
N GLU A 426 22.44 0.76 6.47
CA GLU A 426 23.18 0.88 5.22
C GLU A 426 22.27 0.97 3.99
N ARG A 427 21.18 0.20 3.93
CA ARG A 427 20.17 0.32 2.85
C ARG A 427 19.58 1.73 2.79
N CYS A 428 19.29 2.35 3.94
CA CYS A 428 18.82 3.73 4.00
C CYS A 428 19.89 4.73 3.53
N LEU A 429 21.16 4.54 3.90
CA LEU A 429 22.27 5.37 3.40
C LEU A 429 22.44 5.24 1.87
N ILE A 430 22.36 4.01 1.33
CA ILE A 430 22.41 3.76 -0.12
C ILE A 430 21.29 4.51 -0.84
N SER A 431 20.06 4.48 -0.32
CA SER A 431 18.92 5.21 -0.88
C SER A 431 19.17 6.71 -0.95
N MET A 432 19.80 7.28 0.08
CA MET A 432 20.09 8.71 0.13
C MET A 432 21.22 9.17 -0.79
N GLN A 433 21.97 8.27 -1.40
CA GLN A 433 22.89 8.65 -2.48
C GLN A 433 22.16 9.35 -3.62
N ASN A 434 20.90 8.97 -3.88
CA ASN A 434 20.09 9.53 -4.95
C ASN A 434 19.72 10.99 -4.69
N PHE A 435 19.57 11.42 -3.43
CA PHE A 435 19.21 12.81 -3.06
C PHE A 435 20.19 13.83 -3.64
N GLY A 436 21.49 13.60 -3.42
CA GLY A 436 22.54 14.50 -3.91
C GLY A 436 22.94 14.26 -5.37
N LYS A 437 22.88 13.00 -5.85
CA LYS A 437 23.36 12.63 -7.19
C LYS A 437 22.32 12.83 -8.29
N VAL A 438 21.03 12.62 -7.98
CA VAL A 438 19.96 12.51 -8.98
C VAL A 438 18.86 13.52 -8.72
N TRP A 439 18.24 13.47 -7.53
CA TRP A 439 16.96 14.13 -7.26
C TRP A 439 17.06 15.63 -7.09
N THR A 440 18.10 16.12 -6.43
CA THR A 440 18.24 17.55 -6.12
C THR A 440 19.39 18.21 -6.88
N GLY A 441 19.33 19.54 -6.97
CA GLY A 441 20.43 20.38 -7.44
C GLY A 441 20.34 21.77 -6.82
N LEU A 442 21.29 22.64 -7.17
CA LEU A 442 21.21 24.06 -6.81
C LEU A 442 20.54 24.82 -7.94
N THR A 443 19.60 25.69 -7.60
CA THR A 443 18.98 26.62 -8.53
C THR A 443 19.89 27.84 -8.77
N PRO A 444 19.60 28.72 -9.74
CA PRO A 444 20.39 29.93 -9.96
C PRO A 444 20.50 30.86 -8.74
N SER A 445 19.55 30.78 -7.80
CA SER A 445 19.53 31.52 -6.54
C SER A 445 20.41 30.88 -5.45
N GLY A 446 21.01 29.71 -5.72
CA GLY A 446 21.81 28.95 -4.77
C GLY A 446 21.00 28.11 -3.79
N HIS A 447 19.68 28.01 -3.95
CA HIS A 447 18.83 27.15 -3.15
C HIS A 447 18.91 25.70 -3.63
N ARG A 448 18.92 24.74 -2.70
CA ARG A 448 18.79 23.33 -3.05
C ARG A 448 17.32 22.98 -3.16
N HIS A 449 16.89 22.45 -4.30
CA HIS A 449 15.54 21.93 -4.52
C HIS A 449 15.57 20.60 -5.25
N PHE A 450 14.48 19.83 -5.16
CA PHE A 450 14.24 18.73 -6.08
C PHE A 450 14.07 19.26 -7.50
N LYS A 451 14.64 18.53 -8.46
CA LYS A 451 14.51 18.82 -9.89
C LYS A 451 13.13 18.49 -10.44
N SER A 452 12.44 17.53 -9.82
CA SER A 452 11.14 17.02 -10.23
C SER A 452 10.44 16.31 -9.07
N CYS A 453 9.11 16.29 -9.11
CA CYS A 453 8.26 15.44 -8.29
C CYS A 453 7.99 14.08 -8.94
N TYR A 454 8.51 13.84 -10.15
CA TYR A 454 8.50 12.55 -10.83
C TYR A 454 9.94 12.04 -10.91
N LEU A 455 10.25 10.99 -10.16
CA LEU A 455 11.63 10.57 -9.94
C LEU A 455 11.77 9.05 -9.83
N SER A 456 12.97 8.59 -10.12
CA SER A 456 13.43 7.23 -9.89
C SER A 456 14.80 7.25 -9.22
N ALA A 457 15.36 6.08 -8.95
CA ALA A 457 16.73 5.98 -8.45
C ALA A 457 17.77 6.63 -9.38
N THR A 458 17.55 6.61 -10.70
CA THR A 458 18.55 6.96 -11.72
C THR A 458 18.24 8.21 -12.53
N ALA A 459 16.99 8.69 -12.52
CA ALA A 459 16.58 9.83 -13.33
C ALA A 459 15.41 10.58 -12.69
N VAL A 460 15.15 11.77 -13.21
CA VAL A 460 14.01 12.62 -12.88
C VAL A 460 13.33 13.07 -14.17
N LEU A 461 12.06 13.44 -14.09
CA LEU A 461 11.29 13.93 -15.21
C LEU A 461 11.31 15.47 -15.25
N GLU A 462 12.19 16.03 -16.09
CA GLU A 462 12.45 17.48 -16.10
C GLU A 462 11.49 18.31 -16.97
N GLN A 463 10.48 17.70 -17.57
CA GLN A 463 9.47 18.43 -18.33
C GLN A 463 8.46 19.15 -17.43
N ALA A 464 7.96 20.29 -17.89
CA ALA A 464 6.84 20.97 -17.25
C ALA A 464 5.52 20.21 -17.42
N PRO A 465 4.63 20.20 -16.40
CA PRO A 465 4.77 20.80 -15.08
C PRO A 465 5.51 19.94 -14.01
N MET A 466 6.07 18.78 -14.35
CA MET A 466 6.65 17.82 -13.38
C MET A 466 7.95 18.31 -12.71
N ASN A 467 8.69 19.23 -13.35
CA ASN A 467 9.97 19.79 -12.89
C ASN A 467 9.86 20.80 -11.74
N VAL A 468 9.18 20.38 -10.69
CA VAL A 468 8.94 21.13 -9.45
C VAL A 468 9.37 20.31 -8.24
N ASP A 469 9.77 21.02 -7.19
CA ASP A 469 9.86 20.50 -5.84
C ASP A 469 8.52 20.68 -5.15
N VAL A 470 7.95 19.61 -4.60
CA VAL A 470 6.67 19.60 -3.88
C VAL A 470 6.89 19.15 -2.43
N PRO A 471 6.07 19.56 -1.46
CA PRO A 471 6.21 19.13 -0.06
C PRO A 471 6.24 17.60 0.10
N LEU A 472 5.48 16.89 -0.75
CA LEU A 472 5.41 15.43 -0.77
C LEU A 472 6.75 14.75 -1.06
N ASN A 473 7.73 15.45 -1.64
CA ASN A 473 9.09 14.92 -1.83
C ASN A 473 9.77 14.54 -0.50
N ALA A 474 9.29 15.04 0.64
CA ALA A 474 9.75 14.62 1.95
C ALA A 474 9.56 13.10 2.19
N ARG A 475 8.58 12.46 1.55
CA ARG A 475 8.39 11.00 1.61
C ARG A 475 9.61 10.23 1.10
N ALA A 476 10.24 10.73 0.04
CA ALA A 476 11.44 10.10 -0.52
C ALA A 476 12.65 10.19 0.41
N VAL A 477 12.71 11.17 1.33
CA VAL A 477 13.87 11.38 2.20
C VAL A 477 13.72 10.84 3.62
N LEU A 478 12.53 10.35 4.00
CA LEU A 478 12.27 9.75 5.32
C LEU A 478 13.34 8.71 5.73
N PRO A 479 13.83 7.81 4.84
CA PRO A 479 14.93 6.90 5.18
C PRO A 479 16.20 7.63 5.63
N GLY A 480 16.52 8.77 4.99
CA GLY A 480 17.65 9.60 5.36
C GLY A 480 17.43 10.35 6.66
N LEU A 481 16.20 10.78 6.96
CA LEU A 481 15.90 11.48 8.21
C LEU A 481 16.12 10.53 9.41
N TRP A 482 15.68 9.28 9.29
CA TRP A 482 15.94 8.23 10.29
C TRP A 482 17.43 7.88 10.41
N ALA A 483 18.14 7.76 9.28
CA ALA A 483 19.58 7.54 9.30
C ALA A 483 20.33 8.70 9.98
N ALA A 484 19.97 9.95 9.66
CA ALA A 484 20.55 11.15 10.26
C ALA A 484 20.21 11.28 11.76
N TRP A 485 19.01 10.85 12.19
CA TRP A 485 18.70 10.71 13.60
C TRP A 485 19.62 9.69 14.27
N TYR A 486 19.75 8.50 13.68
CA TYR A 486 20.52 7.40 14.27
C TYR A 486 21.99 7.77 14.44
N ASN A 487 22.70 8.09 13.35
CA ASN A 487 24.17 8.26 13.37
C ASN A 487 24.66 9.70 13.21
N ARG A 488 23.78 10.70 13.12
CA ARG A 488 24.19 12.09 12.87
C ARG A 488 25.09 12.22 11.61
N ASN A 489 24.76 11.51 10.53
CA ASN A 489 25.55 11.54 9.30
C ASN A 489 25.76 13.00 8.81
N PRO A 490 27.01 13.48 8.70
CA PRO A 490 27.28 14.88 8.40
C PRO A 490 26.85 15.29 6.99
N THR A 491 26.89 14.38 6.02
CA THR A 491 26.45 14.64 4.64
C THR A 491 24.93 14.82 4.59
N LEU A 492 24.16 13.96 5.26
CA LEU A 492 22.70 14.10 5.33
C LEU A 492 22.29 15.38 6.04
N ILE A 493 22.88 15.67 7.21
CA ILE A 493 22.58 16.90 7.97
C ILE A 493 22.83 18.14 7.11
N LYS A 494 23.95 18.19 6.38
CA LYS A 494 24.26 19.30 5.46
C LYS A 494 23.22 19.42 4.35
N LEU A 495 23.01 18.35 3.58
CA LEU A 495 22.15 18.37 2.41
C LEU A 495 20.69 18.67 2.74
N PHE A 496 20.18 18.11 3.85
CA PHE A 496 18.83 18.39 4.31
C PHE A 496 18.69 19.79 4.94
N SER A 497 19.76 20.34 5.54
CA SER A 497 19.73 21.74 6.00
C SER A 497 19.69 22.70 4.82
N GLU A 498 20.45 22.45 3.74
CA GLU A 498 20.40 23.24 2.51
C GLU A 498 18.98 23.25 1.91
N TRP A 499 18.36 22.07 1.78
CA TRP A 499 17.01 21.92 1.25
C TRP A 499 15.94 22.53 2.17
N GLY A 500 16.00 22.25 3.48
CA GLY A 500 15.05 22.80 4.45
C GLY A 500 15.13 24.32 4.56
N ASN A 501 16.33 24.91 4.48
CA ASN A 501 16.50 26.36 4.51
C ASN A 501 15.87 27.02 3.27
N ALA A 502 15.95 26.39 2.09
CA ALA A 502 15.28 26.85 0.89
C ALA A 502 13.76 26.91 1.11
N TRP A 503 13.15 25.80 1.54
CA TRP A 503 11.70 25.76 1.84
C TRP A 503 11.26 26.76 2.92
N VAL A 504 12.08 27.02 3.95
CA VAL A 504 11.81 28.07 4.94
C VAL A 504 11.83 29.46 4.29
N ALA A 505 12.78 29.74 3.40
CA ALA A 505 12.83 31.00 2.67
C ALA A 505 11.62 31.17 1.73
N ASP A 506 11.20 30.08 1.08
CA ASP A 506 10.05 30.07 0.17
C ASP A 506 8.72 30.23 0.89
N ALA A 507 8.59 29.62 2.07
CA ALA A 507 7.47 29.88 2.95
C ALA A 507 7.40 31.37 3.33
N ALA A 508 8.54 31.97 3.69
CA ALA A 508 8.61 33.35 4.20
C ALA A 508 8.26 34.43 3.17
N ARG A 509 8.54 34.22 1.87
CA ARG A 509 8.31 35.26 0.84
C ARG A 509 6.87 35.26 0.30
N ALA A 510 6.33 36.45 0.04
CA ALA A 510 5.08 36.62 -0.71
C ALA A 510 5.38 36.70 -2.21
N THR A 511 4.74 35.85 -3.02
CA THR A 511 4.97 35.79 -4.48
C THR A 511 3.73 35.20 -5.15
N ASN A 512 3.28 35.75 -6.29
CA ASN A 512 2.13 35.26 -7.06
C ASN A 512 0.87 35.01 -6.20
N GLY A 513 0.55 35.97 -5.33
CA GLY A 513 -0.62 35.90 -4.43
C GLY A 513 -0.44 34.99 -3.20
N LYS A 514 0.68 34.27 -3.07
CA LYS A 514 0.97 33.46 -1.88
C LYS A 514 1.14 34.34 -0.64
N PRO A 515 0.40 34.09 0.46
CA PRO A 515 0.68 34.74 1.73
C PRO A 515 2.08 34.40 2.26
N ALA A 516 2.78 35.39 2.81
CA ALA A 516 4.03 35.17 3.53
C ALA A 516 3.78 34.28 4.76
N GLY A 517 4.66 33.30 5.01
CA GLY A 517 4.56 32.33 6.09
C GLY A 517 3.98 30.97 5.70
N ILE A 518 3.26 30.88 4.56
CA ILE A 518 2.67 29.63 4.06
C ILE A 518 3.60 28.96 3.05
N MET A 519 3.84 27.65 3.20
CA MET A 519 4.55 26.87 2.18
C MET A 519 3.73 26.79 0.88
N PRO A 520 4.34 27.00 -0.31
CA PRO A 520 3.64 26.81 -1.58
C PRO A 520 3.31 25.34 -1.85
N ALA A 521 2.40 25.06 -2.78
CA ALA A 521 2.15 23.70 -3.26
C ALA A 521 3.36 23.12 -4.02
N ALA A 522 4.11 23.97 -4.72
CA ALA A 522 5.27 23.57 -5.49
C ALA A 522 6.21 24.74 -5.78
N ILE A 523 7.47 24.41 -6.07
CA ILE A 523 8.54 25.35 -6.43
C ILE A 523 9.22 24.86 -7.70
N ALA A 524 9.24 25.68 -8.74
CA ALA A 524 9.91 25.32 -9.98
C ALA A 524 11.44 25.32 -9.81
N PHE A 525 12.07 24.20 -10.17
CA PHE A 525 13.52 24.03 -10.00
C PHE A 525 14.35 25.06 -10.80
N ALA A 526 13.84 25.51 -11.95
CA ALA A 526 14.58 26.38 -12.86
C ALA A 526 14.99 27.73 -12.24
N ASN A 527 14.21 28.28 -11.30
CA ASN A 527 14.38 29.65 -10.82
C ASN A 527 13.73 29.94 -9.45
N ASP A 528 13.43 28.89 -8.68
CA ASP A 528 12.62 28.97 -7.45
C ASP A 528 11.23 29.59 -7.69
N GLY A 529 10.65 29.42 -8.88
CA GLY A 529 9.37 30.05 -9.21
C GLY A 529 8.20 29.42 -8.44
N ILE A 530 7.34 30.24 -7.84
CA ILE A 530 6.11 29.80 -7.15
C ILE A 530 4.92 30.02 -8.06
N GLY A 531 4.12 28.98 -8.33
CA GLY A 531 3.00 29.07 -9.28
C GLY A 531 3.42 29.26 -10.74
N THR A 532 4.62 28.79 -11.11
CA THR A 532 5.24 29.03 -12.42
C THR A 532 4.39 28.62 -13.62
N TYR A 533 3.69 27.49 -13.56
CA TYR A 533 2.96 26.94 -14.71
C TYR A 533 1.50 27.36 -14.80
N THR A 534 0.87 27.67 -13.67
CA THR A 534 -0.57 27.94 -13.58
C THR A 534 -0.88 29.39 -13.19
N GLY A 535 0.13 30.15 -12.73
CA GLY A 535 -0.06 31.43 -12.04
C GLY A 535 -0.60 31.29 -10.61
N LYS A 536 -0.84 30.07 -10.11
CA LYS A 536 -1.46 29.78 -8.82
C LYS A 536 -0.46 29.10 -7.90
N TRP A 537 -0.16 29.69 -6.75
CA TRP A 537 0.78 29.13 -5.79
C TRP A 537 0.30 27.83 -5.12
N TYR A 538 -1.03 27.60 -5.12
CA TYR A 538 -1.72 26.50 -4.46
C TYR A 538 -2.07 25.33 -5.40
N ASP A 539 -1.85 25.48 -6.71
CA ASP A 539 -2.17 24.46 -7.71
C ASP A 539 -1.05 24.43 -8.77
N PRO A 540 -0.16 23.42 -8.75
CA PRO A 540 0.96 23.34 -9.68
C PRO A 540 0.58 22.86 -11.08
N GLY A 541 -0.69 22.47 -11.32
CA GLY A 541 -1.13 21.91 -12.60
C GLY A 541 -0.64 20.48 -12.84
N LEU A 542 -0.32 19.74 -11.76
CA LEU A 542 0.05 18.33 -11.81
C LEU A 542 -1.20 17.44 -11.97
N ALA A 543 -0.98 16.19 -12.41
CA ALA A 543 -2.06 15.29 -12.78
C ALA A 543 -2.98 14.89 -11.61
N TYR A 544 -2.45 14.86 -10.38
CA TYR A 544 -3.17 14.40 -9.20
C TYR A 544 -3.51 15.56 -8.25
N ASP A 545 -4.75 15.56 -7.75
CA ASP A 545 -5.28 16.61 -6.87
C ASP A 545 -4.56 16.72 -5.53
N TYR A 546 -3.94 15.63 -5.08
CA TYR A 546 -3.19 15.60 -3.84
C TYR A 546 -1.89 16.44 -3.87
N TYR A 547 -1.52 17.00 -5.03
CA TYR A 547 -0.46 18.01 -5.14
C TYR A 547 -0.97 19.44 -4.93
N LYS A 548 -2.29 19.64 -4.83
CA LYS A 548 -2.87 20.94 -4.48
C LYS A 548 -2.67 21.23 -3.00
N TRP A 549 -2.47 22.50 -2.67
CA TRP A 549 -2.12 22.92 -1.30
C TRP A 549 -3.18 22.56 -0.24
N GLU A 550 -4.44 22.44 -0.63
CA GLU A 550 -5.52 22.05 0.28
C GLU A 550 -5.45 20.59 0.75
N SER A 551 -4.57 19.78 0.16
CA SER A 551 -4.22 18.43 0.63
C SER A 551 -3.14 18.53 1.71
N LEU A 552 -3.54 19.00 2.89
CA LEU A 552 -2.68 19.30 4.03
C LEU A 552 -1.83 18.11 4.51
N GLY A 553 -2.29 16.87 4.41
CA GLY A 553 -1.51 15.67 4.74
C GLY A 553 -0.20 15.62 3.94
N HIS A 554 -0.25 15.99 2.66
CA HIS A 554 0.92 16.01 1.79
C HIS A 554 1.82 17.22 2.03
N ILE A 555 1.24 18.36 2.41
CA ILE A 555 2.01 19.53 2.88
C ILE A 555 2.76 19.20 4.18
N ASN A 556 2.14 18.40 5.05
CA ASN A 556 2.65 18.05 6.36
C ASN A 556 3.85 17.12 6.34
N GLU A 557 4.08 16.36 5.27
CA GLU A 557 5.32 15.59 5.07
C GLU A 557 6.55 16.52 5.13
N MET A 558 6.47 17.71 4.50
CA MET A 558 7.54 18.70 4.59
C MET A 558 7.62 19.38 5.97
N HIS A 559 6.49 19.64 6.63
CA HIS A 559 6.52 20.12 8.01
C HIS A 559 7.21 19.13 8.94
N ALA A 560 6.92 17.83 8.83
CA ALA A 560 7.53 16.79 9.63
C ALA A 560 9.05 16.70 9.38
N GLN A 561 9.47 16.80 8.11
CA GLN A 561 10.89 16.89 7.75
C GLN A 561 11.58 18.09 8.41
N LEU A 562 10.96 19.28 8.37
CA LEU A 562 11.51 20.49 9.01
C LEU A 562 11.58 20.36 10.54
N ILE A 563 10.54 19.80 11.18
CA ILE A 563 10.56 19.51 12.63
C ILE A 563 11.68 18.52 12.97
N GLY A 564 11.85 17.46 12.17
CA GLY A 564 12.95 16.52 12.32
C GLY A 564 14.31 17.22 12.22
N MET A 565 14.50 18.09 11.23
CA MET A 565 15.72 18.89 11.08
C MET A 565 15.95 19.86 12.24
N TYR A 566 14.90 20.45 12.84
CA TYR A 566 15.01 21.17 14.11
C TYR A 566 15.48 20.23 15.24
N GLY A 567 14.92 19.02 15.33
CA GLY A 567 15.33 18.00 16.29
C GLY A 567 16.82 17.66 16.18
N LEU A 568 17.36 17.59 14.95
CA LEU A 568 18.75 17.27 14.65
C LEU A 568 19.71 18.44 14.86
N THR A 569 19.35 19.66 14.44
CA THR A 569 20.27 20.80 14.34
C THR A 569 20.05 21.88 15.40
N LYS A 570 18.90 21.85 16.07
CA LYS A 570 18.38 22.91 16.95
C LYS A 570 18.21 24.28 16.26
N ASN A 571 18.25 24.32 14.92
CA ASN A 571 17.98 25.54 14.16
C ASN A 571 16.48 25.88 14.20
N THR A 572 16.12 26.91 14.96
CA THR A 572 14.72 27.35 15.16
C THR A 572 14.06 27.85 13.88
N ALA A 573 14.82 28.18 12.82
CA ALA A 573 14.25 28.58 11.54
C ALA A 573 13.31 27.53 10.94
N PHE A 574 13.59 26.24 11.17
CA PHE A 574 12.79 25.14 10.65
C PHE A 574 11.40 25.04 11.30
N LEU A 575 11.17 25.65 12.46
CA LEU A 575 9.84 25.69 13.09
C LEU A 575 8.96 26.85 12.58
N LYS A 576 9.52 27.82 11.85
CA LYS A 576 8.80 29.04 11.46
C LYS A 576 7.52 28.77 10.65
N PRO A 577 7.50 27.88 9.63
CA PRO A 577 6.26 27.61 8.88
C PRO A 577 5.16 26.98 9.74
N VAL A 578 5.54 26.06 10.64
CA VAL A 578 4.61 25.41 11.58
C VAL A 578 4.07 26.41 12.60
N ASP A 579 4.95 27.23 13.17
CA ASP A 579 4.57 28.32 14.09
C ASP A 579 3.59 29.30 13.43
N PHE A 580 3.84 29.66 12.18
CA PHE A 580 2.96 30.55 11.42
C PHE A 580 1.57 29.93 11.21
N CYS A 581 1.48 28.66 10.82
CA CYS A 581 0.20 27.99 10.63
C CYS A 581 -0.60 27.90 11.95
N TYR A 582 0.08 27.60 13.06
CA TYR A 582 -0.54 27.56 14.38
C TYR A 582 -1.11 28.93 14.79
N ASP A 583 -0.27 29.97 14.73
CA ASP A 583 -0.66 31.33 15.14
C ASP A 583 -1.79 31.87 14.23
N LEU A 584 -1.76 31.54 12.93
CA LEU A 584 -2.79 31.88 11.97
C LEU A 584 -4.13 31.18 12.27
N MET A 585 -4.11 29.89 12.61
CA MET A 585 -5.31 29.14 12.97
C MET A 585 -5.96 29.71 14.24
N LEU A 586 -5.17 30.05 15.26
CA LEU A 586 -5.70 30.67 16.48
C LEU A 586 -6.36 32.02 16.21
N ALA A 587 -5.72 32.87 15.41
CA ALA A 587 -6.28 34.16 15.01
C ALA A 587 -7.58 33.97 14.21
N ALA A 588 -7.56 33.07 13.21
CA ALA A 588 -8.70 32.81 12.33
C ALA A 588 -9.98 32.38 13.07
N LYS A 589 -9.85 31.67 14.19
CA LYS A 589 -11.01 31.24 15.01
C LYS A 589 -11.79 32.41 15.62
N GLN A 590 -11.14 33.55 15.81
CA GLN A 590 -11.75 34.75 16.38
C GLN A 590 -12.34 35.67 15.30
N GLU A 591 -12.08 35.36 14.03
CA GLU A 591 -12.48 36.17 12.90
C GLU A 591 -13.77 35.67 12.25
N LYS A 592 -14.54 36.61 11.70
CA LYS A 592 -15.69 36.28 10.85
C LYS A 592 -15.22 36.16 9.39
N LEU A 593 -14.79 34.96 9.01
CA LEU A 593 -14.27 34.70 7.66
C LEU A 593 -15.37 34.81 6.59
N PRO A 594 -15.06 35.31 5.37
CA PRO A 594 -16.00 35.35 4.25
C PRO A 594 -16.54 33.97 3.89
N LYS A 595 -17.83 33.79 3.57
CA LYS A 595 -18.37 32.45 3.27
C LYS A 595 -17.73 31.75 2.06
N LYS A 596 -17.24 32.53 1.10
CA LYS A 596 -16.59 32.08 -0.13
C LYS A 596 -15.35 32.95 -0.36
N PRO A 597 -14.26 32.72 0.40
CA PRO A 597 -13.04 33.48 0.21
C PRO A 597 -12.45 33.16 -1.17
N GLU A 598 -11.72 34.11 -1.73
CA GLU A 598 -11.00 33.91 -2.98
C GLU A 598 -9.93 32.82 -2.80
N GLN A 599 -9.91 31.81 -3.67
CA GLN A 599 -8.97 30.70 -3.58
C GLN A 599 -7.52 31.21 -3.68
N GLY A 600 -6.66 30.80 -2.74
CA GLY A 600 -5.29 31.27 -2.63
C GLY A 600 -5.10 32.55 -1.81
N SER A 601 -6.17 33.23 -1.41
CA SER A 601 -6.09 34.35 -0.46
C SER A 601 -5.79 33.87 0.96
N LEU A 602 -5.38 34.79 1.84
CA LEU A 602 -5.15 34.47 3.26
C LEU A 602 -6.43 33.97 3.95
N ASP A 603 -7.61 34.53 3.63
CA ASP A 603 -8.88 34.08 4.20
C ASP A 603 -9.24 32.66 3.75
N TRP A 604 -8.89 32.29 2.52
CA TRP A 604 -9.03 30.91 2.06
C TRP A 604 -8.09 29.97 2.79
N VAL A 605 -6.81 30.34 2.96
CA VAL A 605 -5.83 29.59 3.76
C VAL A 605 -6.34 29.33 5.17
N LYS A 606 -6.84 30.38 5.85
CA LYS A 606 -7.44 30.26 7.19
C LYS A 606 -8.58 29.23 7.21
N GLN A 607 -9.47 29.27 6.22
CA GLN A 607 -10.57 28.30 6.15
C GLN A 607 -10.11 26.88 5.90
N VAL A 608 -9.15 26.67 4.99
CA VAL A 608 -8.60 25.34 4.70
C VAL A 608 -7.94 24.76 5.94
N LEU A 609 -7.10 25.53 6.64
CA LEU A 609 -6.44 25.10 7.88
C LEU A 609 -7.44 24.75 8.98
N LEU A 610 -8.47 25.58 9.21
CA LEU A 610 -9.51 25.28 10.21
C LEU A 610 -10.35 24.06 9.84
N LYS A 611 -10.61 23.86 8.54
CA LYS A 611 -11.36 22.70 8.06
C LYS A 611 -10.52 21.44 8.03
N GLY A 612 -9.19 21.51 7.98
CA GLY A 612 -8.32 20.34 7.84
C GLY A 612 -8.09 19.90 6.40
N GLY A 613 -8.27 20.80 5.43
CA GLY A 613 -8.04 20.49 4.02
C GLY A 613 -9.12 19.65 3.35
N VAL A 614 -8.78 19.08 2.19
CA VAL A 614 -9.60 18.08 1.47
C VAL A 614 -9.34 16.65 1.97
N ASP A 615 -8.26 16.44 2.71
CA ASP A 615 -7.90 15.14 3.30
C ASP A 615 -8.79 14.77 4.49
N LYS A 616 -9.54 15.74 5.02
CA LYS A 616 -10.44 15.49 6.14
C LYS A 616 -11.66 14.68 5.70
N GLY A 617 -11.67 13.40 6.07
CA GLY A 617 -12.89 12.59 6.20
C GLY A 617 -13.57 12.80 7.55
N ASP A 618 -14.12 11.73 8.16
CA ASP A 618 -14.66 11.73 9.53
C ASP A 618 -13.57 11.89 10.64
N SER A 619 -12.31 12.15 10.26
CA SER A 619 -11.12 12.12 11.10
C SER A 619 -10.69 13.49 11.67
N ASP A 620 -9.67 13.43 12.52
CA ASP A 620 -8.96 14.57 13.15
C ASP A 620 -8.26 15.49 12.12
N ASN A 621 -7.96 16.74 12.50
CA ASN A 621 -7.33 17.70 11.58
C ASN A 621 -5.83 17.36 11.44
N PRO A 622 -5.31 17.11 10.22
CA PRO A 622 -3.93 16.64 10.03
C PRO A 622 -2.86 17.63 10.55
N MET A 623 -3.19 18.92 10.68
CA MET A 623 -2.28 19.90 11.30
C MET A 623 -2.01 19.61 12.78
N ALA A 624 -2.97 18.99 13.49
CA ALA A 624 -2.82 18.71 14.91
C ALA A 624 -1.70 17.70 15.20
N ASP A 625 -1.43 16.78 14.28
CA ASP A 625 -0.34 15.81 14.42
C ASP A 625 1.02 16.48 14.22
N VAL A 626 1.13 17.41 13.26
CA VAL A 626 2.33 18.26 13.10
C VAL A 626 2.58 19.08 14.36
N PHE A 627 1.53 19.65 14.95
CA PHE A 627 1.61 20.40 16.19
C PHE A 627 2.03 19.53 17.38
N ALA A 628 1.50 18.31 17.50
CA ALA A 628 1.90 17.35 18.53
C ALA A 628 3.38 16.99 18.42
N MET A 629 3.84 16.70 17.20
CA MET A 629 5.25 16.42 16.93
C MET A 629 6.14 17.64 17.24
N ALA A 630 5.78 18.84 16.77
CA ALA A 630 6.53 20.06 17.02
C ALA A 630 6.62 20.39 18.51
N GLY A 631 5.50 20.30 19.24
CA GLY A 631 5.45 20.50 20.69
C GLY A 631 6.37 19.54 21.43
N GLN A 632 6.36 18.27 21.03
CA GLN A 632 7.20 17.26 21.66
C GLN A 632 8.69 17.46 21.39
N VAL A 633 9.08 17.64 20.13
CA VAL A 633 10.50 17.81 19.75
C VAL A 633 11.08 19.12 20.28
N ARG A 634 10.25 20.17 20.42
CA ARG A 634 10.60 21.46 21.03
C ARG A 634 10.56 21.44 22.57
N HIS A 635 9.89 20.47 23.17
CA HIS A 635 9.53 20.46 24.59
C HIS A 635 8.75 21.72 24.98
N SER A 636 7.65 22.00 24.26
CA SER A 636 6.83 23.20 24.44
C SER A 636 5.34 22.88 24.43
N ASN A 637 4.60 23.53 25.31
CA ASN A 637 3.14 23.50 25.37
C ASN A 637 2.47 24.54 24.43
N LYS A 638 3.25 25.18 23.54
CA LYS A 638 2.74 26.23 22.64
C LYS A 638 1.50 25.77 21.90
N TYR A 639 1.47 24.51 21.46
CA TYR A 639 0.45 24.01 20.53
C TYR A 639 -0.73 23.29 21.19
N ASP A 640 -0.75 23.19 22.52
CA ASP A 640 -1.68 22.33 23.28
C ASP A 640 -3.15 22.61 22.99
N GLN A 641 -3.51 23.87 22.71
CA GLN A 641 -4.89 24.25 22.43
C GLN A 641 -5.44 23.54 21.18
N LEU A 642 -4.73 23.59 20.05
CA LEU A 642 -5.20 22.96 18.82
C LEU A 642 -5.02 21.44 18.85
N ILE A 643 -4.06 20.92 19.62
CA ILE A 643 -3.93 19.48 19.87
C ILE A 643 -5.15 18.96 20.65
N ALA A 644 -5.57 19.66 21.72
CA ALA A 644 -6.73 19.26 22.51
C ALA A 644 -8.04 19.28 21.71
N GLU A 645 -8.18 20.23 20.78
CA GLU A 645 -9.38 20.36 19.96
C GLU A 645 -9.43 19.38 18.79
N HIS A 646 -8.28 19.11 18.16
CA HIS A 646 -8.24 18.46 16.85
C HIS A 646 -7.28 17.28 16.73
N GLY A 647 -6.48 16.95 17.75
CA GLY A 647 -5.52 15.85 17.68
C GLY A 647 -6.18 14.47 17.77
N ASN A 648 -5.42 13.43 17.42
CA ASN A 648 -5.87 12.05 17.62
C ASN A 648 -6.21 11.74 19.10
N PRO A 649 -6.99 10.68 19.38
CA PRO A 649 -7.44 10.37 20.75
C PRO A 649 -6.31 10.30 21.79
N TYR A 650 -5.15 9.76 21.43
CA TYR A 650 -3.99 9.69 22.33
C TYR A 650 -3.37 11.08 22.55
N ASN A 651 -3.16 11.86 21.50
CA ASN A 651 -2.65 13.23 21.59
C ASN A 651 -3.57 14.12 22.45
N LYS A 652 -4.90 13.99 22.31
CA LYS A 652 -5.89 14.69 23.16
C LYS A 652 -5.81 14.27 24.62
N TYR A 653 -5.65 12.97 24.89
CA TYR A 653 -5.44 12.47 26.25
C TYR A 653 -4.17 13.06 26.87
N LEU A 654 -3.08 13.17 26.11
CA LEU A 654 -1.83 13.69 26.66
C LEU A 654 -1.94 15.12 27.19
N ILE A 655 -2.79 15.95 26.58
CA ILE A 655 -3.07 17.32 27.03
C ILE A 655 -4.12 17.34 28.15
N SER A 656 -5.26 16.70 27.94
CA SER A 656 -6.43 16.81 28.83
C SER A 656 -6.39 15.89 30.05
N LYS A 657 -5.64 14.78 29.97
CA LYS A 657 -5.70 13.62 30.86
C LYS A 657 -7.10 13.00 30.99
N ASP A 658 -8.02 13.30 30.07
CA ASP A 658 -9.38 12.74 30.07
C ASP A 658 -9.41 11.38 29.36
N MET A 659 -9.68 10.33 30.14
CA MET A 659 -9.81 8.94 29.68
C MET A 659 -10.94 8.74 28.65
N LYS A 660 -11.91 9.65 28.56
CA LYS A 660 -12.94 9.58 27.51
C LYS A 660 -12.36 9.60 26.11
N ASN A 661 -11.23 10.30 25.91
CA ASN A 661 -10.55 10.30 24.61
C ASN A 661 -10.03 8.89 24.28
N ILE A 662 -9.40 8.21 25.25
CA ILE A 662 -8.91 6.84 25.07
C ILE A 662 -10.05 5.87 24.76
N HIS A 663 -11.15 5.93 25.51
CA HIS A 663 -12.31 5.06 25.27
C HIS A 663 -12.94 5.29 23.90
N ARG A 664 -13.07 6.55 23.46
CA ARG A 664 -13.56 6.88 22.12
C ARG A 664 -12.67 6.32 21.02
N GLY A 665 -11.35 6.43 21.14
CA GLY A 665 -10.45 5.86 20.13
C GLY A 665 -10.56 4.33 20.05
N PHE A 666 -10.86 3.64 21.15
CA PHE A 666 -11.13 2.20 21.12
C PHE A 666 -12.44 1.84 20.41
N GLU A 667 -13.45 2.70 20.42
CA GLU A 667 -14.70 2.46 19.67
C GLU A 667 -14.42 2.36 18.16
N GLU A 668 -13.52 3.19 17.63
CA GLU A 668 -13.10 3.18 16.23
C GLU A 668 -12.28 1.92 15.89
N VAL A 669 -11.22 1.65 16.66
CA VAL A 669 -10.34 0.49 16.45
C VAL A 669 -11.12 -0.83 16.54
N LEU A 670 -11.92 -1.00 17.59
CA LEU A 670 -12.72 -2.22 17.74
C LEU A 670 -13.87 -2.27 16.72
N GLY A 671 -14.39 -1.11 16.31
CA GLY A 671 -15.40 -1.00 15.26
C GLY A 671 -14.93 -1.55 13.92
N SER A 672 -13.64 -1.40 13.59
CA SER A 672 -13.02 -1.95 12.37
C SER A 672 -12.58 -3.42 12.53
N LEU A 673 -12.14 -3.82 13.72
CA LEU A 673 -11.57 -5.17 13.95
C LEU A 673 -12.58 -6.24 14.40
N LYS A 674 -13.82 -5.88 14.77
CA LYS A 674 -14.82 -6.85 15.28
C LYS A 674 -15.51 -7.67 14.19
N TYR A 675 -15.52 -7.18 12.96
CA TYR A 675 -16.44 -7.65 11.93
C TYR A 675 -15.74 -8.02 10.63
N ASN A 676 -16.41 -8.83 9.82
CA ASN A 676 -16.12 -9.06 8.41
C ASN A 676 -14.68 -9.53 8.13
N PHE A 677 -14.18 -10.48 8.95
CA PHE A 677 -12.83 -11.04 8.82
C PHE A 677 -12.44 -11.43 7.39
N PRO A 678 -13.30 -12.09 6.57
CA PRO A 678 -12.99 -12.35 5.16
C PRO A 678 -12.68 -11.11 4.33
N LEU A 679 -13.36 -9.97 4.57
CA LEU A 679 -13.11 -8.70 3.88
C LEU A 679 -11.82 -7.99 4.34
N LEU A 680 -11.23 -8.44 5.45
CA LEU A 680 -9.89 -8.03 5.92
C LEU A 680 -8.79 -9.02 5.47
N THR A 681 -9.18 -10.15 4.87
CA THR A 681 -8.29 -11.30 4.61
C THR A 681 -8.58 -11.98 3.26
N SER A 682 -9.31 -13.10 3.26
CA SER A 682 -9.45 -14.02 2.11
C SER A 682 -10.02 -13.36 0.85
N GLU A 683 -10.86 -12.35 1.02
CA GLU A 683 -11.52 -11.67 -0.10
C GLU A 683 -10.66 -10.59 -0.73
N VAL A 684 -9.64 -10.08 -0.02
CA VAL A 684 -8.87 -8.89 -0.41
C VAL A 684 -8.11 -9.10 -1.71
N LYS A 685 -8.18 -8.08 -2.58
CA LYS A 685 -7.46 -8.02 -3.86
C LYS A 685 -6.45 -6.88 -3.96
N TYR A 686 -6.74 -5.77 -3.28
CA TYR A 686 -5.90 -4.57 -3.20
C TYR A 686 -5.52 -4.41 -1.72
N THR A 687 -4.26 -4.68 -1.38
CA THR A 687 -3.80 -4.81 0.02
C THR A 687 -3.67 -3.48 0.75
N ASP A 688 -3.53 -2.38 0.01
CA ASP A 688 -3.64 -0.99 0.46
C ASP A 688 -5.06 -0.67 0.98
N ARG A 689 -6.05 -1.51 0.68
CA ARG A 689 -7.43 -1.39 1.22
C ARG A 689 -7.62 -2.13 2.54
N VAL A 690 -6.59 -2.78 3.06
CA VAL A 690 -6.59 -3.39 4.40
C VAL A 690 -6.01 -2.39 5.39
N TYR A 691 -6.89 -1.60 5.98
CA TYR A 691 -6.56 -0.60 6.97
C TYR A 691 -7.29 -0.87 8.28
N VAL A 692 -6.65 -0.51 9.40
CA VAL A 692 -7.24 -0.57 10.74
C VAL A 692 -7.41 0.87 11.25
N PRO A 693 -8.56 1.52 10.97
CA PRO A 693 -8.88 2.84 11.50
C PRO A 693 -8.65 2.94 13.00
N GLY A 694 -8.07 4.06 13.43
CA GLY A 694 -7.74 4.33 14.83
C GLY A 694 -6.48 3.61 15.36
N SER A 695 -5.72 2.87 14.53
CA SER A 695 -4.51 2.15 14.98
C SER A 695 -3.47 3.04 15.66
N ASP A 696 -3.49 4.34 15.39
CA ASP A 696 -2.61 5.33 16.01
C ASP A 696 -2.85 5.47 17.52
N LEU A 697 -4.08 5.17 18.01
CA LEU A 697 -4.33 5.05 19.44
C LEU A 697 -3.46 3.94 20.04
N LEU A 698 -3.45 2.75 19.43
CA LEU A 698 -2.64 1.63 19.91
C LEU A 698 -1.16 1.98 19.83
N PHE A 699 -0.72 2.59 18.72
CA PHE A 699 0.66 3.02 18.56
C PHE A 699 1.06 4.01 19.65
N GLY A 700 0.25 5.04 19.91
CA GLY A 700 0.44 6.03 20.97
C GLY A 700 0.44 5.41 22.37
N MET A 701 -0.53 4.56 22.71
CA MET A 701 -0.58 3.91 24.03
C MET A 701 0.61 2.99 24.29
N TYR A 702 1.02 2.19 23.30
CA TYR A 702 2.16 1.28 23.45
C TYR A 702 3.48 2.04 23.48
N THR A 703 3.68 3.03 22.61
CA THR A 703 5.02 3.60 22.39
C THR A 703 5.22 4.99 22.97
N GLY A 704 4.14 5.69 23.26
CA GLY A 704 4.15 7.10 23.59
C GLY A 704 4.46 8.02 22.40
N HIS A 705 4.25 7.58 21.15
CA HIS A 705 4.52 8.39 19.96
C HIS A 705 3.66 9.67 19.90
N PHE A 706 4.25 10.74 19.35
CA PHE A 706 3.59 12.02 19.11
C PHE A 706 3.60 12.34 17.61
N GLY A 707 2.42 12.64 17.07
CA GLY A 707 2.24 12.92 15.64
C GLY A 707 1.40 11.85 14.95
N SER A 708 1.55 11.73 13.63
CA SER A 708 0.69 10.93 12.74
C SER A 708 1.20 9.51 12.46
N GLY A 709 2.45 9.18 12.81
CA GLY A 709 3.00 7.87 12.45
C GLY A 709 4.42 7.63 12.93
N TYR A 710 5.40 7.59 12.03
CA TYR A 710 6.83 7.40 12.39
C TYR A 710 7.72 8.34 11.56
N GLU A 711 7.22 9.54 11.30
CA GLU A 711 7.87 10.58 10.50
C GLU A 711 9.23 10.98 11.09
N TYR A 712 9.33 10.97 12.41
CA TYR A 712 10.57 11.11 13.16
C TYR A 712 10.41 10.35 14.48
N PRO A 713 11.49 9.79 15.05
CA PRO A 713 11.44 9.11 16.34
C PRO A 713 11.05 10.08 17.47
N SER A 714 9.76 10.13 17.77
CA SER A 714 9.16 10.83 18.92
C SER A 714 8.57 9.85 19.95
N THR A 715 8.82 8.55 19.81
CA THR A 715 8.41 7.50 20.76
C THR A 715 9.12 7.63 22.11
N VAL A 716 8.43 7.30 23.19
CA VAL A 716 8.99 7.24 24.55
C VAL A 716 9.65 5.88 24.80
N ALA A 717 8.94 4.80 24.44
CA ALA A 717 9.35 3.44 24.75
C ALA A 717 8.93 2.44 23.66
N THR A 718 9.65 1.32 23.57
CA THR A 718 9.18 0.10 22.91
C THR A 718 9.45 -1.09 23.81
N TRP A 719 8.81 -2.23 23.55
CA TRP A 719 8.74 -3.31 24.53
C TRP A 719 9.25 -4.64 24.00
N LYS A 720 9.71 -5.48 24.91
CA LYS A 720 10.09 -6.88 24.68
C LYS A 720 9.52 -7.78 25.78
N ASN A 721 9.24 -9.04 25.43
CA ASN A 721 8.68 -10.07 26.33
C ASN A 721 7.30 -9.71 26.92
N THR A 722 6.45 -9.07 26.12
CA THR A 722 5.11 -8.62 26.54
C THR A 722 4.02 -9.59 26.10
N GLY A 723 3.88 -9.83 24.80
CA GLY A 723 2.77 -10.58 24.21
C GLY A 723 1.46 -9.79 24.23
N PRO A 724 0.37 -10.35 23.69
CA PRO A 724 -0.94 -9.69 23.66
C PRO A 724 -1.63 -9.61 25.04
N ASP A 725 -1.11 -10.34 26.03
CA ASP A 725 -1.64 -10.41 27.41
C ASP A 725 -1.02 -9.35 28.32
N MET A 726 -0.38 -8.33 27.75
CA MET A 726 0.19 -7.19 28.45
C MET A 726 -0.50 -5.90 27.98
N GLY A 727 -1.30 -5.31 28.87
CA GLY A 727 -1.79 -3.95 28.73
C GLY A 727 -0.67 -2.96 29.04
N ILE A 728 -0.41 -2.03 28.12
CA ILE A 728 0.62 -1.00 28.23
C ILE A 728 0.01 0.34 27.88
N PHE A 729 0.15 1.29 28.80
CA PHE A 729 -0.26 2.66 28.57
C PHE A 729 0.86 3.61 28.99
N VAL A 730 1.61 4.08 27.99
CA VAL A 730 2.50 5.23 28.17
C VAL A 730 1.62 6.45 28.41
N ARG A 731 1.58 6.94 29.65
CA ARG A 731 0.74 8.10 30.03
C ARG A 731 1.39 9.45 29.69
N GLY A 732 2.67 9.42 29.34
CA GLY A 732 3.45 10.55 28.85
C GLY A 732 4.95 10.35 29.09
N GLY A 733 5.76 11.15 28.40
CA GLY A 733 7.21 11.16 28.57
C GLY A 733 7.88 12.26 27.77
N ASN A 734 9.11 12.59 28.14
CA ASN A 734 9.97 13.58 27.48
C ASN A 734 11.44 13.14 27.58
N ALA A 735 12.38 14.04 27.31
CA ALA A 735 13.81 13.74 27.32
C ALA A 735 14.38 13.33 28.70
N VAL A 736 13.65 13.56 29.79
CA VAL A 736 14.14 13.39 31.17
C VAL A 736 13.18 12.61 32.07
N SER A 737 11.99 12.23 31.58
CA SER A 737 11.00 11.53 32.39
C SER A 737 10.04 10.69 31.56
N ALA A 738 9.48 9.64 32.17
CA ALA A 738 8.43 8.82 31.58
C ALA A 738 7.46 8.32 32.66
N ARG A 739 6.18 8.23 32.32
CA ARG A 739 5.12 7.62 33.13
C ARG A 739 4.41 6.54 32.33
N ILE A 740 4.33 5.33 32.89
CA ILE A 740 3.72 4.17 32.24
C ILE A 740 2.81 3.44 33.23
N SER A 741 1.67 2.95 32.77
CA SER A 741 0.86 1.93 33.45
C SER A 741 0.98 0.59 32.72
N LEU A 742 1.20 -0.48 33.49
CA LEU A 742 1.35 -1.85 33.00
C LEU A 742 0.32 -2.75 33.68
N TYR A 743 -0.36 -3.60 32.90
CA TYR A 743 -1.27 -4.62 33.41
C TYR A 743 -1.02 -5.95 32.72
N ASN A 744 -0.60 -6.97 33.47
CA ASN A 744 -0.31 -8.29 32.94
C ASN A 744 -1.47 -9.25 33.25
N PHE A 745 -2.19 -9.65 32.21
CA PHE A 745 -3.30 -10.60 32.31
C PHE A 745 -2.84 -12.04 32.62
N GLY A 746 -1.59 -12.36 32.29
CA GLY A 746 -0.99 -13.68 32.48
C GLY A 746 -0.19 -13.81 33.79
N VAL A 747 0.75 -14.75 33.81
CA VAL A 747 1.66 -14.96 34.95
C VAL A 747 2.68 -13.85 35.08
N ALA A 748 3.13 -13.56 36.31
CA ALA A 748 4.14 -12.54 36.60
C ALA A 748 5.40 -12.79 35.75
N ARG A 749 5.95 -11.72 35.15
CA ARG A 749 7.09 -11.83 34.22
C ARG A 749 7.93 -10.56 34.20
N THR A 750 9.17 -10.71 33.74
CA THR A 750 10.06 -9.58 33.46
C THR A 750 9.86 -9.10 32.03
N VAL A 751 9.50 -7.83 31.84
CA VAL A 751 9.46 -7.19 30.52
C VAL A 751 10.68 -6.28 30.33
N THR A 752 11.09 -6.03 29.08
CA THR A 752 12.15 -5.06 28.79
C THR A 752 11.55 -3.87 28.07
N MET A 753 11.74 -2.69 28.66
CA MET A 753 11.44 -1.41 28.04
C MET A 753 12.71 -0.87 27.37
N GLN A 754 12.62 -0.54 26.08
CA GLN A 754 13.67 0.20 25.36
C GLN A 754 13.35 1.69 25.43
N THR A 755 14.26 2.50 25.97
CA THR A 755 14.03 3.94 26.21
C THR A 755 14.40 4.75 24.98
N TRP A 756 13.47 5.38 24.27
CA TRP A 756 13.79 6.08 23.00
C TRP A 756 14.07 7.57 23.19
N LEU A 757 13.24 8.23 24.00
CA LEU A 757 13.31 9.67 24.18
C LEU A 757 14.21 10.09 25.35
N LEU A 758 14.35 9.24 26.36
CA LEU A 758 15.16 9.53 27.53
C LEU A 758 16.64 9.69 27.14
N GLU A 759 17.22 10.81 27.52
CA GLU A 759 18.62 11.13 27.24
C GLU A 759 19.56 10.36 28.19
N PRO A 760 20.84 10.17 27.85
CA PRO A 760 21.82 9.61 28.76
C PRO A 760 21.84 10.32 30.12
N GLY A 761 21.94 9.56 31.21
CA GLY A 761 21.91 10.11 32.56
C GLY A 761 21.67 9.08 33.66
N VAL A 762 21.65 9.56 34.90
CA VAL A 762 21.26 8.81 36.09
C VAL A 762 19.80 9.12 36.39
N TYR A 763 19.01 8.08 36.58
CA TYR A 763 17.56 8.16 36.75
C TYR A 763 17.11 7.46 38.02
N ARG A 764 16.02 7.97 38.61
CA ARG A 764 15.21 7.25 39.58
C ARG A 764 14.13 6.50 38.83
N LEU A 765 14.04 5.20 39.05
CA LEU A 765 12.93 4.36 38.64
C LEU A 765 12.11 4.02 39.89
N THR A 766 10.85 4.43 39.89
CA THR A 766 9.87 4.08 40.94
C THR A 766 8.79 3.21 40.32
N THR A 767 8.41 2.12 40.99
CA THR A 767 7.24 1.32 40.59
C THR A 767 6.34 1.07 41.80
N GLY A 768 5.07 0.80 41.57
CA GLY A 768 4.13 0.40 42.61
C GLY A 768 2.75 0.11 42.06
N THR A 769 1.84 -0.25 42.94
CA THR A 769 0.45 -0.57 42.60
C THR A 769 -0.36 0.70 42.43
N ASP A 770 -1.13 0.78 41.34
CA ASP A 770 -2.16 1.80 41.06
C ASP A 770 -3.52 1.12 41.20
N SER A 771 -4.25 1.43 42.27
CA SER A 771 -5.47 0.73 42.65
C SER A 771 -6.74 1.39 42.11
N ASN A 772 -6.63 2.62 41.60
CA ASN A 772 -7.76 3.45 41.18
C ASN A 772 -7.70 3.88 39.69
N ASP A 773 -6.67 3.45 38.94
CA ASP A 773 -6.41 3.77 37.52
C ASP A 773 -6.19 5.27 37.23
N ASP A 774 -5.75 6.05 38.23
CA ASP A 774 -5.39 7.47 38.04
C ASP A 774 -3.97 7.67 37.50
N GLY A 775 -3.17 6.60 37.43
CA GLY A 775 -1.79 6.61 36.97
C GLY A 775 -0.77 6.95 38.04
N GLU A 776 -1.18 7.06 39.30
CA GLU A 776 -0.34 7.29 40.47
C GLU A 776 -0.07 6.01 41.28
N ILE A 777 0.97 6.04 42.12
CA ILE A 777 1.35 4.89 42.96
C ILE A 777 0.65 5.02 44.32
N ASP A 778 -0.25 4.08 44.62
CA ASP A 778 -0.98 3.99 45.89
C ASP A 778 -0.27 3.11 46.92
N ALA A 779 0.34 2.01 46.47
CA ALA A 779 0.90 0.97 47.34
C ALA A 779 2.13 0.29 46.72
N ASP A 780 2.78 -0.57 47.50
CA ASP A 780 3.91 -1.43 47.07
C ASP A 780 5.06 -0.68 46.38
N ARG A 781 5.30 0.57 46.83
CA ARG A 781 6.29 1.45 46.22
C ARG A 781 7.70 0.86 46.36
N THR A 782 8.37 0.70 45.23
CA THR A 782 9.80 0.36 45.15
C THR A 782 10.54 1.44 44.38
N GLU A 783 11.80 1.66 44.74
CA GLU A 783 12.67 2.66 44.09
C GLU A 783 14.05 2.07 43.84
N ARG A 784 14.61 2.34 42.66
CA ARG A 784 16.02 2.06 42.36
C ARG A 784 16.59 3.05 41.36
N THR A 785 17.92 3.17 41.37
CA THR A 785 18.65 4.01 40.43
C THR A 785 18.97 3.24 39.15
N LEU A 786 18.79 3.90 38.00
CA LEU A 786 19.21 3.43 36.68
C LEU A 786 20.30 4.35 36.13
N VAL A 787 21.19 3.80 35.30
CA VAL A 787 22.15 4.58 34.52
C VAL A 787 21.93 4.27 33.05
N LEU A 788 21.45 5.28 32.31
CA LEU A 788 21.28 5.22 30.86
C LEU A 788 22.53 5.81 30.22
N LYS A 789 23.23 5.03 29.38
CA LYS A 789 24.50 5.44 28.77
C LYS A 789 24.33 5.89 27.33
N GLU A 790 23.39 5.26 26.63
CA GLU A 790 23.13 5.47 25.20
C GLU A 790 21.80 6.19 25.00
N ARG A 791 21.42 6.48 23.76
CA ARG A 791 20.07 7.01 23.48
C ARG A 791 19.00 5.95 23.72
N VAL A 792 19.23 4.72 23.25
CA VAL A 792 18.33 3.58 23.46
C VAL A 792 18.96 2.58 24.42
N ASN A 793 18.40 2.47 25.62
CA ASN A 793 18.84 1.50 26.64
C ASN A 793 17.73 0.50 26.93
N GLN A 794 18.12 -0.66 27.46
CA GLN A 794 17.18 -1.68 27.92
C GLN A 794 17.00 -1.60 29.44
N VAL A 795 15.76 -1.36 29.87
CA VAL A 795 15.35 -1.32 31.28
C VAL A 795 14.43 -2.51 31.56
N GLN A 796 14.86 -3.40 32.45
CA GLN A 796 14.03 -4.55 32.86
C GLN A 796 13.04 -4.15 33.95
N LEU A 797 11.78 -4.53 33.81
CA LEU A 797 10.70 -4.25 34.76
C LEU A 797 10.04 -5.58 35.17
N GLN A 798 9.87 -5.79 36.47
CA GLN A 798 9.11 -6.93 36.99
C GLN A 798 7.63 -6.55 37.06
N VAL A 799 6.80 -7.23 36.27
CA VAL A 799 5.37 -6.92 36.17
C VAL A 799 4.57 -8.02 36.86
N PRO A 800 3.87 -7.71 37.97
CA PRO A 800 3.04 -8.67 38.69
C PRO A 800 1.85 -9.14 37.85
N SER A 801 1.29 -10.30 38.18
CA SER A 801 0.07 -10.82 37.56
C SER A 801 -1.16 -10.09 38.10
N LYS A 802 -2.05 -9.63 37.21
CA LYS A 802 -3.37 -9.04 37.52
C LYS A 802 -3.36 -7.83 38.45
N ILE A 803 -2.23 -7.15 38.58
CA ILE A 803 -2.08 -5.91 39.34
C ILE A 803 -1.73 -4.81 38.35
N LEU A 804 -2.46 -3.69 38.42
CA LEU A 804 -2.11 -2.49 37.67
C LEU A 804 -0.89 -1.85 38.33
N GLN A 805 0.21 -1.78 37.60
CA GLN A 805 1.48 -1.24 38.07
C GLN A 805 1.75 0.10 37.41
N ALA A 806 1.95 1.15 38.22
CA ALA A 806 2.49 2.43 37.76
C ALA A 806 4.02 2.40 37.79
N VAL A 807 4.64 3.00 36.76
CA VAL A 807 6.08 3.08 36.55
C VAL A 807 6.48 4.52 36.25
N PHE A 808 7.34 5.08 37.11
CA PHE A 808 7.86 6.44 36.97
C PHE A 808 9.37 6.42 36.78
N ILE A 809 9.83 7.16 35.77
CA ILE A 809 11.25 7.38 35.50
C ILE A 809 11.49 8.88 35.52
N GLU A 810 12.47 9.32 36.31
CA GLU A 810 12.82 10.73 36.48
C GLU A 810 14.35 10.89 36.47
N GLN A 811 14.87 11.80 35.65
CA GLN A 811 16.30 12.08 35.59
C GLN A 811 16.76 12.79 36.86
N LEU A 812 17.70 12.17 37.57
CA LEU A 812 18.39 12.76 38.72
C LEU A 812 19.61 13.58 38.29
N LYS A 813 20.31 13.12 37.25
CA LYS A 813 21.52 13.76 36.73
C LYS A 813 21.67 13.51 35.24
N ALA A 814 21.86 14.55 34.46
CA ALA A 814 22.17 14.43 33.03
C ALA A 814 23.55 13.76 32.81
N GLY A 815 23.61 12.89 31.81
CA GLY A 815 24.84 12.24 31.34
C GLY A 815 25.43 12.95 30.12
N PRO A 816 26.64 12.56 29.69
CA PRO A 816 27.24 13.08 28.47
C PRO A 816 26.42 12.65 27.24
N LYS A 817 26.21 13.57 26.30
CA LYS A 817 25.65 13.29 24.98
C LYS A 817 26.78 13.22 23.96
N THR A 818 26.76 12.22 23.09
CA THR A 818 27.81 12.01 22.09
C THR A 818 27.19 12.09 20.70
N ASP A 819 27.40 13.21 20.01
CA ASP A 819 27.02 13.36 18.59
C ASP A 819 28.09 12.79 17.64
N GLN A 820 29.28 12.47 18.14
CA GLN A 820 30.38 11.86 17.38
C GLN A 820 30.74 10.51 17.96
N ALA A 821 30.24 9.43 17.35
CA ALA A 821 30.40 8.08 17.86
C ALA A 821 30.73 7.11 16.73
N ALA A 822 31.57 6.12 17.06
CA ALA A 822 31.74 4.95 16.22
C ALA A 822 30.49 4.07 16.40
N ASP A 823 30.26 3.13 15.51
CA ASP A 823 29.24 2.12 15.76
C ASP A 823 29.65 0.84 15.04
N PRO A 824 30.68 0.14 15.56
CA PRO A 824 31.02 -1.15 15.02
C PRO A 824 29.80 -2.07 15.23
N ALA A 825 29.35 -2.76 14.19
CA ALA A 825 28.07 -3.46 14.24
C ALA A 825 28.11 -4.77 13.45
N LEU A 826 27.30 -5.73 13.88
CA LEU A 826 27.05 -6.97 13.14
C LEU A 826 25.64 -7.52 13.43
N SER A 827 25.15 -8.34 12.51
CA SER A 827 23.92 -9.11 12.66
C SER A 827 24.19 -10.61 12.48
N SER A 828 23.19 -11.44 12.72
CA SER A 828 23.28 -12.89 12.45
C SER A 828 23.52 -13.21 10.97
N ARG A 829 23.13 -12.31 10.06
CA ARG A 829 23.34 -12.45 8.59
C ARG A 829 24.79 -12.20 8.18
N ASP A 830 25.58 -11.58 9.04
CA ASP A 830 26.99 -11.29 8.81
C ASP A 830 27.93 -12.44 9.21
N ILE A 831 27.37 -13.52 9.78
CA ILE A 831 28.10 -14.72 10.18
C ILE A 831 27.77 -15.82 9.18
N SER A 832 28.80 -16.35 8.52
CA SER A 832 28.68 -17.49 7.62
C SER A 832 29.66 -18.59 8.02
N VAL A 833 29.23 -19.83 7.90
CA VAL A 833 30.06 -21.01 8.21
C VAL A 833 30.16 -21.85 6.96
N SER A 834 31.39 -22.11 6.52
CA SER A 834 31.69 -23.01 5.40
C SER A 834 32.81 -23.95 5.80
N GLN A 835 32.55 -25.25 5.76
CA GLN A 835 33.48 -26.29 6.24
C GLN A 835 33.94 -26.03 7.69
N ASP A 836 35.23 -25.74 7.88
CA ASP A 836 35.89 -25.46 9.15
C ASP A 836 36.11 -23.95 9.36
N THR A 837 35.54 -23.08 8.53
CA THR A 837 35.84 -21.65 8.52
C THR A 837 34.58 -20.83 8.83
N VAL A 838 34.67 -20.00 9.86
CA VAL A 838 33.66 -18.99 10.20
C VAL A 838 34.11 -17.65 9.65
N THR A 839 33.31 -17.06 8.78
CA THR A 839 33.55 -15.73 8.21
C THR A 839 32.56 -14.75 8.81
N VAL A 840 33.08 -13.65 9.34
CA VAL A 840 32.31 -12.60 10.02
C VAL A 840 32.54 -11.28 9.31
N LYS A 841 31.47 -10.61 8.92
CA LYS A 841 31.50 -9.21 8.47
C LYS A 841 31.21 -8.27 9.65
N VAL A 842 32.08 -7.30 9.86
CA VAL A 842 31.92 -6.26 10.88
C VAL A 842 31.85 -4.92 10.17
N HIS A 843 30.79 -4.16 10.45
CA HIS A 843 30.50 -2.87 9.85
C HIS A 843 30.91 -1.74 10.77
N ASN A 844 31.00 -0.51 10.26
CA ASN A 844 30.88 0.70 11.07
C ASN A 844 29.72 1.52 10.51
N VAL A 845 28.67 1.71 11.31
CA VAL A 845 27.48 2.49 10.91
C VAL A 845 27.35 3.83 11.64
N GLY A 846 28.39 4.21 12.39
CA GLY A 846 28.51 5.48 13.08
C GLY A 846 28.93 6.64 12.16
N ASN A 847 29.35 7.76 12.75
CA ASN A 847 29.82 8.94 12.00
C ASN A 847 31.29 9.29 12.23
N VAL A 848 31.99 8.52 13.06
CA VAL A 848 33.45 8.57 13.19
C VAL A 848 34.07 7.22 12.87
N LYS A 849 35.36 7.24 12.52
CA LYS A 849 36.14 6.01 12.26
C LYS A 849 36.15 5.13 13.51
N ALA A 850 35.72 3.88 13.35
CA ALA A 850 35.83 2.84 14.37
C ALA A 850 37.27 2.30 14.37
N ARG A 851 37.89 2.17 15.54
CA ARG A 851 39.29 1.78 15.74
C ARG A 851 39.40 0.66 16.78
N ASN A 852 40.49 -0.08 16.72
CA ASN A 852 40.85 -1.13 17.69
C ASN A 852 39.70 -2.12 17.96
N ILE A 853 38.99 -2.53 16.90
CA ILE A 853 37.78 -3.35 17.04
C ILE A 853 38.21 -4.79 17.27
N ARG A 854 37.98 -5.30 18.48
CA ARG A 854 38.27 -6.68 18.84
C ARG A 854 37.05 -7.53 18.56
N VAL A 855 37.20 -8.51 17.67
CA VAL A 855 36.17 -9.48 17.27
C VAL A 855 36.47 -10.82 17.93
N GLU A 856 35.57 -11.30 18.77
CA GLU A 856 35.69 -12.58 19.46
C GLU A 856 34.66 -13.58 18.96
N LEU A 857 35.11 -14.80 18.63
CA LEU A 857 34.26 -15.93 18.28
C LEU A 857 34.08 -16.84 19.50
N TRP A 858 32.83 -17.19 19.78
CA TRP A 858 32.42 -17.99 20.93
C TRP A 858 31.64 -19.22 20.48
N ASN A 859 31.92 -20.37 21.11
CA ASN A 859 31.09 -21.57 21.05
C ASN A 859 30.40 -21.73 22.41
N ALA A 860 29.10 -21.45 22.46
CA ALA A 860 28.35 -21.27 23.70
C ALA A 860 29.06 -20.28 24.66
N ARG A 861 29.69 -20.79 25.73
CA ARG A 861 30.41 -19.98 26.74
C ARG A 861 31.93 -19.98 26.57
N GLU A 862 32.47 -20.74 25.62
CA GLU A 862 33.91 -20.84 25.39
C GLU A 862 34.33 -19.86 24.29
N LYS A 863 35.30 -18.98 24.57
CA LYS A 863 35.94 -18.19 23.52
C LYS A 863 36.89 -19.09 22.72
N ILE A 864 36.63 -19.24 21.43
CA ILE A 864 37.38 -20.14 20.53
C ILE A 864 38.20 -19.39 19.47
N GLY A 865 38.01 -18.07 19.33
CA GLY A 865 38.79 -17.26 18.40
C GLY A 865 38.78 -15.78 18.78
N MET A 866 39.82 -15.05 18.36
CA MET A 866 39.89 -13.60 18.51
C MET A 866 40.69 -13.00 17.36
N HIS A 867 40.23 -11.87 16.84
CA HIS A 867 40.88 -11.09 15.80
C HIS A 867 40.72 -9.59 16.12
N THR A 868 41.67 -8.76 15.69
CA THR A 868 41.58 -7.31 15.85
C THR A 868 41.55 -6.64 14.49
N ILE A 869 40.51 -5.85 14.23
CA ILE A 869 40.42 -4.97 13.07
C ILE A 869 41.00 -3.61 13.50
N ALA A 870 42.05 -3.15 12.81
CA ALA A 870 42.72 -1.88 13.13
C ALA A 870 41.73 -0.70 13.07
N ASP A 871 41.01 -0.59 11.96
CA ASP A 871 40.01 0.45 11.76
C ASP A 871 39.03 0.13 10.61
N ILE A 872 37.86 0.78 10.68
CA ILE A 872 36.81 0.85 9.67
C ILE A 872 36.31 2.30 9.57
N GLU A 873 36.39 2.91 8.39
CA GLU A 873 35.88 4.27 8.14
C GLU A 873 34.38 4.41 8.44
N ALA A 874 33.92 5.62 8.74
CA ALA A 874 32.48 5.90 8.81
C ALA A 874 31.87 6.08 7.40
N PRO A 875 30.62 5.69 7.17
CA PRO A 875 29.90 5.85 5.90
C PRO A 875 29.42 7.31 5.70
N ASN A 876 30.28 8.29 5.96
CA ASN A 876 29.97 9.72 5.84
C ASN A 876 29.76 10.15 4.38
N ASP A 877 30.21 9.35 3.41
CA ASP A 877 29.91 9.49 1.98
C ASP A 877 28.71 8.66 1.51
N LEU A 878 27.92 8.15 2.45
CA LEU A 878 26.73 7.31 2.24
C LEU A 878 27.01 5.94 1.62
N ASN A 879 28.28 5.53 1.57
CA ASN A 879 28.67 4.18 1.15
C ASN A 879 28.94 3.30 2.38
N PRO A 880 28.34 2.10 2.45
CA PRO A 880 28.61 1.08 3.47
C PRO A 880 30.10 0.85 3.73
N ARG A 881 30.48 0.63 4.99
CA ARG A 881 31.87 0.43 5.41
C ARG A 881 31.98 -0.79 6.31
N PHE A 882 32.71 -1.80 5.87
CA PHE A 882 32.90 -3.03 6.63
C PHE A 882 34.25 -3.67 6.36
N LYS A 883 34.65 -4.57 7.26
CA LYS A 883 35.75 -5.52 7.05
C LYS A 883 35.30 -6.93 7.39
N THR A 884 35.94 -7.90 6.76
CA THR A 884 35.67 -9.31 6.97
C THR A 884 36.83 -9.95 7.71
N VAL A 885 36.52 -10.77 8.71
CA VAL A 885 37.49 -11.58 9.45
C VAL A 885 37.10 -13.04 9.36
N SER A 886 38.09 -13.93 9.38
CA SER A 886 37.87 -15.37 9.30
C SER A 886 38.51 -16.08 10.48
N PHE A 887 37.80 -17.07 11.02
CA PHE A 887 38.25 -17.93 12.10
C PHE A 887 38.23 -19.39 11.64
N LYS A 888 39.24 -20.16 12.07
CA LYS A 888 39.24 -21.61 11.92
C LYS A 888 38.58 -22.27 13.12
N LEU A 889 37.60 -23.14 12.87
CA LEU A 889 36.99 -23.97 13.89
C LEU A 889 37.99 -25.06 14.32
N PRO A 890 38.17 -25.30 15.63
CA PRO A 890 39.07 -26.34 16.09
C PRO A 890 38.60 -27.73 15.62
N ALA A 891 39.53 -28.53 15.06
CA ALA A 891 39.24 -29.88 14.60
C ALA A 891 38.69 -30.75 15.74
N GLY A 892 37.61 -31.51 15.46
CA GLY A 892 36.98 -32.41 16.43
C GLY A 892 36.13 -31.75 17.52
N LYS A 893 35.98 -30.41 17.54
CA LYS A 893 35.06 -29.75 18.48
C LYS A 893 33.62 -29.82 17.99
N THR A 894 32.72 -30.20 18.89
CA THR A 894 31.28 -30.08 18.67
C THR A 894 30.89 -28.60 18.76
N VAL A 895 30.38 -28.05 17.67
CA VAL A 895 29.86 -26.68 17.63
C VAL A 895 28.36 -26.75 17.93
N SER A 896 27.95 -26.22 19.09
CA SER A 896 26.55 -26.23 19.51
C SER A 896 25.84 -24.92 19.20
N GLU A 897 26.54 -23.80 19.38
CA GLU A 897 26.01 -22.44 19.18
C GLU A 897 27.19 -21.50 18.92
N LEU A 898 27.22 -20.85 17.76
CA LEU A 898 28.24 -19.84 17.47
C LEU A 898 27.70 -18.45 17.79
N SER A 899 28.48 -17.65 18.50
CA SER A 899 28.21 -16.23 18.64
C SER A 899 29.48 -15.41 18.43
N VAL A 900 29.29 -14.19 17.95
CA VAL A 900 30.36 -13.23 17.75
C VAL A 900 30.08 -12.02 18.61
N LYS A 901 31.12 -11.55 19.29
CA LYS A 901 31.08 -10.33 20.11
C LYS A 901 32.14 -9.37 19.62
N ILE A 902 31.79 -8.11 19.49
CA ILE A 902 32.72 -7.04 19.13
C ILE A 902 32.88 -6.06 20.29
N PHE A 903 34.08 -5.47 20.37
CA PHE A 903 34.44 -4.51 21.42
C PHE A 903 35.32 -3.41 20.82
N THR A 904 35.11 -2.17 21.23
CA THR A 904 36.00 -1.03 20.97
C THR A 904 36.22 -0.23 22.25
N ASP A 905 37.26 0.61 22.27
CA ASP A 905 37.56 1.57 23.33
C ASP A 905 36.92 2.95 23.10
N GLN A 906 36.28 3.13 21.94
CA GLN A 906 35.62 4.37 21.56
C GLN A 906 34.17 4.44 22.09
N PRO A 907 33.60 5.65 22.25
CA PRO A 907 32.16 5.82 22.43
C PRO A 907 31.39 5.27 21.22
N GLU A 908 30.33 4.52 21.50
CA GLU A 908 29.47 3.88 20.52
C GLU A 908 28.08 4.54 20.48
N ILE A 909 27.39 4.49 19.34
CA ILE A 909 25.98 4.92 19.27
C ILE A 909 25.14 3.96 20.10
N THR A 910 25.34 2.66 19.88
CA THR A 910 24.77 1.63 20.74
C THR A 910 25.69 0.43 20.87
N THR A 911 25.62 -0.24 22.01
CA THR A 911 26.26 -1.54 22.22
C THR A 911 25.32 -2.72 21.98
N LEU A 912 24.04 -2.46 21.68
CA LEU A 912 23.03 -3.51 21.46
C LEU A 912 23.24 -4.31 20.16
N ASN A 913 24.05 -3.79 19.23
CA ASN A 913 24.44 -4.42 17.97
C ASN A 913 25.85 -5.05 18.03
N ASN A 914 26.47 -5.13 19.22
CA ASN A 914 27.81 -5.70 19.41
C ASN A 914 27.84 -7.22 19.54
N THR A 915 26.68 -7.89 19.47
CA THR A 915 26.59 -9.34 19.60
C THR A 915 25.60 -9.91 18.59
N ALA A 916 26.02 -10.96 17.89
CA ALA A 916 25.16 -11.73 17.02
C ALA A 916 25.42 -13.24 17.19
N SER A 917 24.36 -14.03 17.07
CA SER A 917 24.44 -15.50 17.13
C SER A 917 24.10 -16.10 15.77
N TYR A 918 24.76 -17.20 15.45
CA TYR A 918 24.49 -18.06 14.30
C TYR A 918 24.04 -19.43 14.79
N HIS A 919 22.85 -19.82 14.40
CA HIS A 919 22.34 -21.17 14.65
C HIS A 919 22.67 -22.03 13.43
N LEU A 920 23.42 -23.11 13.65
CA LEU A 920 23.59 -24.16 12.65
C LEU A 920 22.19 -24.75 12.40
N ASN A 921 21.70 -24.65 11.16
CA ASN A 921 20.50 -25.37 10.75
C ASN A 921 20.71 -26.85 11.08
N ARG A 922 19.90 -27.37 12.01
CA ARG A 922 19.85 -28.80 12.31
C ARG A 922 18.97 -29.51 11.30
#